data_AF-S9P3E3-F1
#
_entry.id   AF-S9P3E3-F1
#
_cell.length_a   1.000
_cell.length_b   1.000
_cell.length_c   1.000
_cell.angle_alpha   90.00
_cell.angle_beta   90.00
_cell.angle_gamma   90.00
#
_symmetry.space_group_name_H-M   'P 1'
#
loop_
_entity.id
_entity.type
_entity.pdbx_description
1 polymer ?
#
loop_
_entity_poly.entity_id
_entity_poly.type
_entity_poly.pdbx_seq_one_letter_code
_entity_poly.pdbx_strand_id
1 'polypeptide(L)'
;MWGALAAGCNGVQPDTTGESFPTEESPERASETHQGQRGLLALPAPLAYWKFDDGCATTTVTDASGNGAHGTRSNGAGCDEDGRIRRAGSFDLTDDKVEVPDRPAFHLTNALTLASWVKPGQTLTGGRAILNKWYGYDSYNLGIWNGEYSFSIALPGGTWGVTHDVRVAAVPNQWAHVAGVYDGTSLRLYVNGVLRATKAVSGTLQQSNRPLVIGNNPANSGFGGLIDEVRLYNVALTQAQVQQLGQEVWPNTQSAANSDPWLAQNHEKVRMLRPTVLALNFVNAKDNAAMMSHLNQINNALTEGSRYHAYRDASAEPMLQYTIKPVDLRDASVPAGYAWRNSTKYPRENPAQGYWSFDYAKLFSQEFAQYYGLRAADGHLMDLCEAVNAGVVHEVWVYGDADVPDVSAAEVLELKPRYDANRNRIAGQPMDTCAGNGCFDDEDVAALPAHCTRSIRIGWVNNTRGPGCYSHSMGHGIESTGNRGLIPYFTRYFKEFADFNLDTRYGRPFESWYSCPYDNPNACLNHAASTCAHQELVVGAALSSTCSATAASVCASAPQCCTTAWDSTCVQKALEGSGGRVSYNVGTSQGTIQPYVPACQSIHLAPNSRGHYDDQSPQAQVSTCENFRMRNGPGGQDKREVFSTSKFSAYNSIAPDCSGGWVMYWMQSMPGNGNLARDDAGQPMLSWWPFSFY
;
A
#
# COMPACT_ATOMS: atom_id res chain seq x y z
N MET A 1 -19.88 10.86 26.43
CA MET A 1 -21.23 10.78 25.83
C MET A 1 -21.19 10.15 24.44
N TRP A 2 -20.29 9.19 24.23
CA TRP A 2 -20.12 8.47 22.97
C TRP A 2 -20.48 7.01 23.26
N GLY A 3 -21.66 6.60 22.84
CA GLY A 3 -22.20 5.29 23.14
C GLY A 3 -23.52 5.11 22.41
N ALA A 4 -23.44 4.56 21.20
CA ALA A 4 -24.50 3.84 20.48
C ALA A 4 -24.11 3.69 19.00
N LEU A 5 -23.16 2.81 18.66
CA LEU A 5 -22.94 2.39 17.26
C LEU A 5 -22.49 0.92 17.20
N ALA A 6 -23.43 0.03 17.51
CA ALA A 6 -23.36 -1.39 17.15
C ALA A 6 -24.77 -1.89 16.81
N ALA A 7 -25.41 -1.27 15.82
CA ALA A 7 -26.66 -1.76 15.25
C ALA A 7 -26.84 -1.14 13.85
N GLY A 8 -26.48 -1.89 12.81
CA GLY A 8 -26.58 -1.35 11.45
C GLY A 8 -26.15 -2.29 10.33
N CYS A 9 -26.41 -3.59 10.43
CA CYS A 9 -26.34 -4.53 9.31
C CYS A 9 -27.39 -5.64 9.51
N ASN A 10 -28.66 -5.26 9.60
CA ASN A 10 -29.79 -6.19 9.51
C ASN A 10 -30.86 -5.54 8.64
N GLY A 11 -30.95 -5.97 7.39
CA GLY A 11 -31.95 -5.40 6.49
C GLY A 11 -31.78 -5.74 5.01
N VAL A 12 -31.64 -7.03 4.67
CA VAL A 12 -32.05 -7.51 3.34
C VAL A 12 -32.90 -8.75 3.56
N GLN A 13 -34.22 -8.59 3.41
CA GLN A 13 -35.11 -9.74 3.28
C GLN A 13 -34.92 -10.38 1.90
N PRO A 14 -34.97 -11.72 1.78
CA PRO A 14 -34.82 -12.39 0.51
C PRO A 14 -36.10 -12.25 -0.33
N ASP A 15 -35.94 -11.74 -1.55
CA ASP A 15 -36.97 -11.82 -2.59
C ASP A 15 -37.13 -13.30 -3.02
N THR A 16 -38.33 -13.81 -2.81
CA THR A 16 -38.77 -15.13 -3.25
C THR A 16 -39.31 -15.02 -4.68
N THR A 17 -38.45 -15.21 -5.69
CA THR A 17 -38.90 -15.66 -7.01
C THR A 17 -37.95 -16.73 -7.51
N GLY A 18 -38.46 -17.96 -7.59
CA GLY A 18 -37.70 -19.11 -8.02
C GLY A 18 -37.53 -19.11 -9.54
N GLU A 19 -36.32 -19.39 -10.00
CA GLU A 19 -36.11 -20.04 -11.29
C GLU A 19 -35.01 -21.10 -11.15
N SER A 20 -35.31 -22.22 -11.79
CA SER A 20 -34.72 -23.55 -11.69
C SER A 20 -33.32 -23.67 -12.31
N PHE A 21 -32.45 -24.41 -11.62
CA PHE A 21 -31.25 -25.03 -12.19
C PHE A 21 -31.57 -26.02 -13.32
N PRO A 22 -30.64 -26.20 -14.27
CA PRO A 22 -30.37 -27.52 -14.82
C PRO A 22 -28.99 -28.01 -14.41
N THR A 23 -29.02 -29.24 -13.91
CA THR A 23 -27.94 -30.19 -13.64
C THR A 23 -27.28 -30.68 -14.91
N GLU A 24 -25.97 -30.89 -14.91
CA GLU A 24 -25.35 -32.01 -15.63
C GLU A 24 -24.06 -32.45 -14.90
N GLU A 25 -24.09 -33.68 -14.39
CA GLU A 25 -22.93 -34.46 -13.95
C GLU A 25 -22.26 -35.09 -15.18
N SER A 26 -20.92 -35.15 -15.20
CA SER A 26 -20.22 -36.43 -15.17
C SER A 26 -18.71 -36.27 -14.95
N PRO A 27 -18.02 -37.29 -14.41
CA PRO A 27 -16.73 -37.16 -13.76
C PRO A 27 -15.60 -37.80 -14.56
N GLU A 28 -14.42 -37.18 -14.63
CA GLU A 28 -13.18 -37.91 -14.89
C GLU A 28 -12.06 -37.50 -13.94
N ARG A 29 -11.51 -38.56 -13.36
CA ARG A 29 -10.48 -38.63 -12.35
C ARG A 29 -9.13 -38.58 -13.07
N ALA A 30 -8.33 -37.54 -12.85
CA ALA A 30 -6.89 -37.58 -13.10
C ALA A 30 -6.16 -37.14 -11.84
N SER A 31 -5.52 -38.13 -11.21
CA SER A 31 -4.55 -37.93 -10.15
C SER A 31 -3.33 -37.19 -10.71
N GLU A 32 -3.11 -35.95 -10.29
CA GLU A 32 -1.79 -35.34 -10.37
C GLU A 32 -1.35 -34.92 -8.98
N THR A 33 -0.21 -35.50 -8.62
CA THR A 33 0.51 -35.45 -7.38
C THR A 33 0.85 -34.03 -6.91
N HIS A 34 0.69 -33.83 -5.61
CA HIS A 34 1.28 -32.77 -4.78
C HIS A 34 2.71 -32.36 -5.19
N GLN A 35 2.86 -31.33 -6.03
CA GLN A 35 4.00 -30.40 -6.04
C GLN A 35 3.57 -29.06 -6.65
N GLY A 36 2.89 -28.23 -5.85
CA GLY A 36 2.44 -26.90 -6.28
C GLY A 36 2.34 -25.85 -5.17
N GLN A 37 2.94 -26.11 -4.00
CA GLN A 37 2.97 -25.16 -2.88
C GLN A 37 4.40 -24.95 -2.42
N ARG A 38 5.06 -23.94 -3.00
CA ARG A 38 6.09 -23.07 -2.38
C ARG A 38 6.62 -22.10 -3.43
N GLY A 39 6.41 -20.81 -3.19
CA GLY A 39 6.96 -19.73 -3.99
C GLY A 39 6.59 -18.37 -3.41
N LEU A 40 6.74 -18.20 -2.09
CA LEU A 40 6.68 -16.88 -1.48
C LEU A 40 7.68 -15.94 -2.17
N LEU A 41 7.32 -14.66 -2.23
CA LEU A 41 8.08 -13.48 -2.68
C LEU A 41 9.39 -13.23 -1.90
N ALA A 42 10.05 -14.26 -1.36
CA ALA A 42 11.35 -14.13 -0.73
C ALA A 42 12.42 -13.90 -1.81
N LEU A 43 13.24 -12.88 -1.60
CA LEU A 43 14.46 -12.70 -2.39
C LEU A 43 15.42 -13.86 -2.06
N PRO A 44 15.96 -14.56 -3.07
CA PRO A 44 17.06 -15.48 -2.86
C PRO A 44 18.23 -14.76 -2.18
N ALA A 45 19.08 -15.48 -1.45
CA ALA A 45 20.30 -14.90 -0.93
C ALA A 45 21.25 -14.51 -2.10
N PRO A 46 21.80 -13.28 -2.13
CA PRO A 46 22.79 -12.92 -3.14
C PRO A 46 24.10 -13.66 -2.90
N LEU A 47 24.84 -13.94 -3.97
CA LEU A 47 26.24 -14.39 -3.87
C LEU A 47 27.17 -13.30 -3.36
N ALA A 48 26.85 -12.05 -3.67
CA ALA A 48 27.57 -10.88 -3.19
C ALA A 48 26.66 -9.65 -3.20
N TYR A 49 26.85 -8.76 -2.22
CA TYR A 49 26.08 -7.54 -2.07
C TYR A 49 26.94 -6.41 -1.50
N TRP A 50 27.22 -5.39 -2.31
CA TRP A 50 28.01 -4.22 -1.94
C TRP A 50 27.11 -2.99 -1.81
N LYS A 51 26.98 -2.51 -0.56
CA LYS A 51 26.13 -1.37 -0.20
C LYS A 51 26.81 -0.02 -0.37
N PHE A 52 28.14 0.02 -0.43
CA PHE A 52 28.93 1.26 -0.35
C PHE A 52 28.76 2.11 0.94
N ASP A 53 28.05 1.58 1.94
CA ASP A 53 27.83 2.19 3.26
C ASP A 53 29.07 2.28 4.16
N ASP A 54 30.17 1.60 3.81
CA ASP A 54 31.44 1.69 4.54
C ASP A 54 31.91 3.15 4.62
N GLY A 55 32.65 3.49 5.69
CA GLY A 55 33.17 4.85 5.88
C GLY A 55 33.95 5.34 4.66
N CYS A 56 33.75 6.57 4.23
CA CYS A 56 34.37 7.10 3.02
C CYS A 56 35.92 7.13 3.06
N ALA A 57 36.52 7.07 4.24
CA ALA A 57 37.96 6.93 4.45
C ALA A 57 38.49 5.49 4.30
N THR A 58 37.61 4.51 4.12
CA THR A 58 37.98 3.09 4.01
C THR A 58 38.24 2.72 2.55
N THR A 59 39.26 1.91 2.32
CA THR A 59 39.54 1.33 0.99
C THR A 59 38.80 0.02 0.74
N THR A 60 38.20 -0.57 1.77
CA THR A 60 37.45 -1.83 1.66
C THR A 60 35.97 -1.53 1.42
N VAL A 61 35.36 -2.22 0.45
CA VAL A 61 33.90 -2.26 0.28
C VAL A 61 33.39 -3.60 0.79
N THR A 62 32.60 -3.56 1.84
CA THR A 62 32.13 -4.75 2.54
C THR A 62 31.07 -5.48 1.73
N ASP A 63 31.22 -6.81 1.64
CA ASP A 63 30.15 -7.68 1.16
C ASP A 63 29.16 -7.99 2.30
N ALA A 64 27.94 -7.48 2.16
CA ALA A 64 26.85 -7.65 3.09
C ALA A 64 26.05 -8.95 2.88
N SER A 65 26.42 -9.80 1.90
CA SER A 65 25.75 -11.09 1.68
C SER A 65 26.14 -12.16 2.72
N GLY A 66 27.26 -11.96 3.42
CA GLY A 66 27.84 -12.93 4.35
C GLY A 66 28.82 -13.92 3.69
N ASN A 67 29.07 -13.82 2.38
CA ASN A 67 29.95 -14.73 1.63
C ASN A 67 31.41 -14.25 1.52
N GLY A 68 31.76 -13.17 2.23
CA GLY A 68 33.13 -12.64 2.29
C GLY A 68 33.65 -12.12 0.93
N ALA A 69 32.77 -11.64 0.06
CA ALA A 69 33.11 -11.07 -1.25
C ALA A 69 33.57 -9.61 -1.19
N HIS A 70 34.38 -9.25 -0.21
CA HIS A 70 34.84 -7.86 -0.04
C HIS A 70 35.59 -7.35 -1.28
N GLY A 71 35.33 -6.10 -1.63
CA GLY A 71 36.03 -5.39 -2.69
C GLY A 71 37.05 -4.39 -2.15
N THR A 72 37.95 -3.93 -3.01
CA THR A 72 38.94 -2.88 -2.69
C THR A 72 38.83 -1.73 -3.68
N ARG A 73 38.61 -0.52 -3.17
CA ARG A 73 38.64 0.76 -3.90
C ARG A 73 40.07 1.06 -4.34
N SER A 74 40.23 1.55 -5.55
CA SER A 74 41.53 1.98 -6.09
C SER A 74 41.37 3.16 -7.05
N ASN A 75 42.51 3.78 -7.38
CA ASN A 75 42.65 4.88 -8.35
C ASN A 75 41.95 6.21 -8.03
N GLY A 76 41.34 6.34 -6.84
CA GLY A 76 40.60 7.54 -6.47
C GLY A 76 39.12 7.27 -6.22
N ALA A 77 38.65 6.04 -6.52
CA ALA A 77 37.27 5.61 -6.36
C ALA A 77 36.73 6.05 -5.00
N GLY A 78 35.84 7.03 -5.07
CA GLY A 78 35.41 7.82 -3.95
C GLY A 78 34.15 7.29 -3.30
N CYS A 79 33.58 8.15 -2.49
CA CYS A 79 32.38 7.93 -1.71
C CYS A 79 31.55 9.19 -1.80
N ASP A 80 30.25 9.05 -2.01
CA ASP A 80 29.31 10.16 -1.91
C ASP A 80 28.41 9.91 -0.69
N GLU A 81 28.24 10.93 0.15
CA GLU A 81 27.40 10.85 1.35
C GLU A 81 25.90 10.96 1.01
N ASP A 82 25.56 11.37 -0.23
CA ASP A 82 24.19 11.47 -0.76
C ASP A 82 23.89 10.32 -1.74
N GLY A 83 24.12 9.09 -1.29
CA GLY A 83 23.79 7.86 -2.01
C GLY A 83 22.30 7.61 -2.17
N ARG A 84 21.93 6.56 -2.91
CA ARG A 84 20.52 6.19 -3.05
C ARG A 84 19.98 5.67 -1.71
N ILE A 85 20.78 4.85 -1.03
CA ILE A 85 20.56 4.37 0.32
C ILE A 85 21.81 4.74 1.13
N ARG A 86 21.70 5.78 1.97
CA ARG A 86 22.82 6.37 2.72
C ARG A 86 23.95 6.81 1.77
N ARG A 87 24.98 5.99 1.51
CA ARG A 87 26.18 6.38 0.74
C ARG A 87 26.21 5.69 -0.61
N ALA A 88 27.04 6.20 -1.53
CA ALA A 88 27.29 5.55 -2.81
C ALA A 88 28.80 5.56 -3.14
N GLY A 89 29.21 4.64 -4.01
CA GLY A 89 30.52 4.75 -4.66
C GLY A 89 30.51 5.87 -5.68
N SER A 90 31.53 6.72 -5.66
CA SER A 90 31.70 7.81 -6.63
C SER A 90 32.85 7.49 -7.58
N PHE A 91 32.61 7.64 -8.88
CA PHE A 91 33.54 7.26 -9.93
C PHE A 91 33.71 8.41 -10.93
N ASP A 92 34.96 8.69 -11.31
CA ASP A 92 35.38 9.91 -12.00
C ASP A 92 35.50 9.82 -13.54
N LEU A 93 35.06 8.70 -14.15
CA LEU A 93 35.21 8.34 -15.58
C LEU A 93 36.59 7.88 -16.04
N THR A 94 37.62 8.01 -15.22
CA THR A 94 39.00 7.78 -15.64
C THR A 94 39.37 6.32 -15.44
N ASP A 95 39.73 5.96 -14.21
CA ASP A 95 40.28 4.66 -13.85
C ASP A 95 39.80 4.18 -12.47
N ASP A 96 38.90 4.91 -11.82
CA ASP A 96 38.26 4.54 -10.56
C ASP A 96 37.60 3.18 -10.65
N LYS A 97 37.89 2.31 -9.67
CA LYS A 97 37.29 0.98 -9.60
C LYS A 97 37.22 0.44 -8.18
N VAL A 98 36.29 -0.49 -7.98
CA VAL A 98 36.33 -1.47 -6.89
C VAL A 98 36.61 -2.84 -7.48
N GLU A 99 37.69 -3.47 -7.03
CA GLU A 99 38.08 -4.80 -7.48
C GLU A 99 37.75 -5.85 -6.42
N VAL A 100 37.14 -6.95 -6.84
CA VAL A 100 36.83 -8.11 -6.01
C VAL A 100 37.63 -9.30 -6.57
N PRO A 101 38.52 -9.92 -5.79
CA PRO A 101 39.31 -11.06 -6.25
C PRO A 101 38.45 -12.17 -6.83
N ASP A 102 38.96 -12.83 -7.88
CA ASP A 102 38.28 -13.96 -8.50
C ASP A 102 38.01 -15.08 -7.48
N ARG A 103 36.90 -15.78 -7.67
CA ARG A 103 36.49 -16.90 -6.83
C ARG A 103 35.60 -17.87 -7.59
N PRO A 104 35.63 -19.17 -7.25
CA PRO A 104 34.80 -20.19 -7.91
C PRO A 104 33.30 -19.86 -7.90
N ALA A 105 32.79 -19.20 -6.86
CA ALA A 105 31.39 -18.81 -6.77
C ALA A 105 30.93 -17.83 -7.87
N PHE A 106 31.86 -17.14 -8.54
CA PHE A 106 31.56 -16.21 -9.63
C PHE A 106 31.69 -16.86 -11.02
N HIS A 107 32.01 -18.15 -11.08
CA HIS A 107 32.11 -18.95 -12.30
C HIS A 107 30.71 -19.48 -12.67
N LEU A 108 29.80 -18.55 -12.98
CA LEU A 108 28.38 -18.84 -13.23
C LEU A 108 28.19 -19.50 -14.61
N THR A 109 27.30 -20.49 -14.70
CA THR A 109 27.10 -21.28 -15.93
C THR A 109 25.69 -21.16 -16.51
N ASN A 110 24.65 -21.27 -15.68
CA ASN A 110 23.29 -21.52 -16.17
C ASN A 110 22.37 -20.29 -16.08
N ALA A 111 22.49 -19.50 -15.01
CA ALA A 111 21.64 -18.35 -14.77
C ALA A 111 22.37 -17.33 -13.90
N LEU A 112 21.96 -16.07 -14.01
CA LEU A 112 22.43 -15.01 -13.13
C LEU A 112 21.45 -13.84 -13.07
N THR A 113 21.61 -13.04 -12.03
CA THR A 113 21.04 -11.68 -11.98
C THR A 113 22.10 -10.70 -11.48
N LEU A 114 22.27 -9.60 -12.21
CA LEU A 114 23.06 -8.43 -11.80
C LEU A 114 22.08 -7.29 -11.50
N ALA A 115 22.21 -6.62 -10.36
CA ALA A 115 21.34 -5.48 -10.01
C ALA A 115 22.13 -4.38 -9.31
N SER A 116 21.77 -3.11 -9.55
CA SER A 116 22.37 -1.96 -8.88
C SER A 116 21.48 -0.72 -9.03
N TRP A 117 21.55 0.18 -8.05
CA TRP A 117 21.15 1.57 -8.24
C TRP A 117 22.30 2.36 -8.87
N VAL A 118 22.02 3.13 -9.92
CA VAL A 118 23.03 3.94 -10.61
C VAL A 118 22.52 5.34 -10.93
N LYS A 119 23.41 6.33 -10.88
CA LYS A 119 23.17 7.70 -11.30
C LYS A 119 24.35 8.18 -12.16
N PRO A 120 24.28 7.99 -13.49
CA PRO A 120 25.30 8.49 -14.40
C PRO A 120 25.39 10.01 -14.30
N GLY A 121 26.58 10.59 -14.12
CA GLY A 121 26.73 12.05 -13.96
C GLY A 121 26.49 12.84 -15.26
N GLN A 122 26.52 12.15 -16.40
CA GLN A 122 26.33 12.71 -17.73
C GLN A 122 25.96 11.62 -18.73
N THR A 123 25.64 12.01 -19.96
CA THR A 123 25.49 11.05 -21.05
C THR A 123 26.84 10.40 -21.33
N LEU A 124 26.96 9.12 -21.02
CA LEU A 124 28.21 8.39 -21.14
C LEU A 124 28.40 7.86 -22.57
N THR A 125 29.58 8.08 -23.15
CA THR A 125 29.97 7.58 -24.48
C THR A 125 30.82 6.32 -24.36
N GLY A 126 30.78 5.45 -25.38
CA GLY A 126 31.45 4.15 -25.35
C GLY A 126 30.84 3.18 -24.34
N GLY A 127 31.50 2.02 -24.15
CA GLY A 127 31.15 1.08 -23.09
C GLY A 127 31.66 1.58 -21.75
N ARG A 128 30.84 1.54 -20.70
CA ARG A 128 31.14 1.96 -19.33
C ARG A 128 30.58 0.93 -18.36
N ALA A 129 31.41 0.38 -17.50
CA ALA A 129 31.02 -0.76 -16.69
C ALA A 129 30.45 -0.33 -15.34
N ILE A 130 29.26 -0.83 -14.98
CA ILE A 130 28.71 -0.73 -13.62
C ILE A 130 29.25 -1.91 -12.81
N LEU A 131 29.07 -3.13 -13.33
CA LEU A 131 29.57 -4.38 -12.75
C LEU A 131 30.07 -5.28 -13.89
N ASN A 132 31.30 -5.75 -13.79
CA ASN A 132 32.02 -6.35 -14.90
C ASN A 132 32.81 -7.59 -14.49
N LYS A 133 32.72 -8.65 -15.31
CA LYS A 133 33.64 -9.81 -15.29
C LYS A 133 34.12 -10.08 -16.72
N TRP A 134 34.87 -9.12 -17.26
CA TRP A 134 35.29 -9.02 -18.66
C TRP A 134 36.81 -8.79 -18.74
N TYR A 135 37.48 -9.36 -19.75
CA TYR A 135 38.88 -9.14 -20.23
C TYR A 135 39.63 -10.46 -20.47
N GLY A 136 39.53 -10.98 -21.69
CA GLY A 136 40.21 -12.20 -22.17
C GLY A 136 39.17 -13.24 -22.54
N TYR A 137 38.60 -13.84 -21.49
CA TYR A 137 37.42 -14.70 -21.55
C TYR A 137 36.27 -13.93 -20.92
N ASP A 138 35.37 -13.41 -21.74
CA ASP A 138 34.28 -12.55 -21.27
C ASP A 138 33.15 -13.43 -20.73
N SER A 139 32.41 -12.94 -19.72
CA SER A 139 31.34 -13.73 -19.10
C SER A 139 30.05 -12.94 -18.98
N TYR A 140 30.03 -11.89 -18.15
CA TYR A 140 28.84 -11.07 -17.93
C TYR A 140 29.17 -9.64 -17.54
N ASN A 141 28.25 -8.73 -17.85
CA ASN A 141 28.40 -7.30 -17.60
C ASN A 141 27.05 -6.59 -17.49
N LEU A 142 26.97 -5.72 -16.49
CA LEU A 142 25.99 -4.66 -16.40
C LEU A 142 26.72 -3.33 -16.60
N GLY A 143 26.24 -2.49 -17.51
CA GLY A 143 26.93 -1.24 -17.84
C GLY A 143 26.07 -0.26 -18.60
N ILE A 144 26.74 0.73 -19.20
CA ILE A 144 26.17 1.68 -20.14
C ILE A 144 26.96 1.61 -21.44
N TRP A 145 26.28 1.59 -22.58
CA TRP A 145 26.87 1.64 -23.91
C TRP A 145 26.27 2.80 -24.69
N ASN A 146 27.07 3.83 -24.99
CA ASN A 146 26.62 5.02 -25.75
C ASN A 146 25.30 5.62 -25.24
N GLY A 147 25.19 5.83 -23.92
CA GLY A 147 24.00 6.44 -23.30
C GLY A 147 22.84 5.48 -23.06
N GLU A 148 23.02 4.18 -23.29
CA GLU A 148 22.00 3.15 -22.99
C GLU A 148 22.48 2.24 -21.86
N TYR A 149 21.65 2.01 -20.84
CA TYR A 149 21.87 0.87 -19.94
C TYR A 149 21.95 -0.41 -20.76
N SER A 150 22.94 -1.25 -20.46
CA SER A 150 23.25 -2.47 -21.20
C SER A 150 23.46 -3.62 -20.24
N PHE A 151 22.80 -4.74 -20.51
CA PHE A 151 23.12 -6.01 -19.90
C PHE A 151 23.61 -6.97 -20.97
N SER A 152 24.77 -7.58 -20.74
CA SER A 152 25.47 -8.40 -21.72
C SER A 152 26.01 -9.67 -21.06
N ILE A 153 25.98 -10.77 -21.81
CA ILE A 153 26.63 -12.03 -21.47
C ILE A 153 27.49 -12.50 -22.64
N ALA A 154 28.43 -13.40 -22.40
CA ALA A 154 29.18 -14.10 -23.42
C ALA A 154 28.93 -15.61 -23.32
N LEU A 155 28.70 -16.24 -24.47
CA LEU A 155 28.63 -17.69 -24.63
C LEU A 155 29.91 -18.21 -25.31
N PRO A 156 30.30 -19.48 -25.12
CA PRO A 156 31.48 -20.05 -25.78
C PRO A 156 31.45 -19.91 -27.31
N GLY A 157 32.57 -19.46 -27.90
CA GLY A 157 32.69 -19.36 -29.36
C GLY A 157 33.92 -18.60 -29.87
N GLY A 158 35.08 -18.84 -29.25
CA GLY A 158 36.34 -18.15 -29.52
C GLY A 158 37.01 -17.72 -28.23
N THR A 159 38.21 -17.13 -28.31
CA THR A 159 38.97 -16.70 -27.13
C THR A 159 38.16 -15.76 -26.22
N TRP A 160 37.38 -14.84 -26.82
CA TRP A 160 36.60 -13.82 -26.11
C TRP A 160 35.14 -14.24 -25.84
N GLY A 161 34.67 -15.31 -26.47
CA GLY A 161 33.25 -15.67 -26.50
C GLY A 161 32.42 -14.88 -27.51
N VAL A 162 31.15 -15.23 -27.59
CA VAL A 162 30.14 -14.57 -28.43
C VAL A 162 29.24 -13.75 -27.52
N THR A 163 29.32 -12.42 -27.66
CA THR A 163 28.56 -11.49 -26.83
C THR A 163 27.11 -11.36 -27.28
N HIS A 164 26.19 -11.42 -26.32
CA HIS A 164 24.77 -11.11 -26.51
C HIS A 164 24.34 -10.06 -25.50
N ASP A 165 23.59 -9.06 -25.95
CA ASP A 165 23.16 -7.96 -25.12
C ASP A 165 21.73 -7.49 -25.39
N VAL A 166 21.20 -6.76 -24.41
CA VAL A 166 19.96 -5.98 -24.44
C VAL A 166 20.26 -4.59 -23.91
N ARG A 167 19.62 -3.56 -24.49
CA ARG A 167 19.88 -2.15 -24.16
C ARG A 167 18.59 -1.34 -24.01
N VAL A 168 18.66 -0.30 -23.18
CA VAL A 168 17.58 0.65 -22.89
C VAL A 168 18.18 2.01 -22.64
N ALA A 169 17.60 3.09 -23.18
CA ALA A 169 18.08 4.46 -22.96
C ALA A 169 18.28 4.77 -21.45
N ALA A 170 19.45 5.34 -21.12
CA ALA A 170 19.75 5.82 -19.78
C ALA A 170 19.43 7.30 -19.64
N VAL A 171 19.01 7.70 -18.44
CA VAL A 171 18.76 9.10 -18.12
C VAL A 171 19.90 9.62 -17.23
N PRO A 172 20.72 10.58 -17.69
CA PRO A 172 21.78 11.12 -16.87
C PRO A 172 21.22 11.94 -15.71
N ASN A 173 22.01 12.06 -14.64
CA ASN A 173 21.72 12.80 -13.42
C ASN A 173 20.47 12.33 -12.64
N GLN A 174 19.97 11.13 -12.92
CA GLN A 174 18.85 10.51 -12.20
C GLN A 174 19.22 9.12 -11.69
N TRP A 175 18.77 8.80 -10.48
CA TRP A 175 18.88 7.45 -9.94
C TRP A 175 17.94 6.51 -10.71
N ALA A 176 18.47 5.37 -11.14
CA ALA A 176 17.70 4.26 -11.67
C ALA A 176 18.16 2.94 -11.05
N HIS A 177 17.22 2.07 -10.70
CA HIS A 177 17.55 0.69 -10.39
C HIS A 177 17.60 -0.12 -11.69
N VAL A 178 18.75 -0.67 -12.03
CA VAL A 178 18.97 -1.42 -13.27
C VAL A 178 19.28 -2.86 -12.92
N ALA A 179 18.58 -3.81 -13.54
CA ALA A 179 18.82 -5.23 -13.33
C ALA A 179 18.85 -6.02 -14.64
N GLY A 180 19.91 -6.79 -14.84
CA GLY A 180 20.07 -7.75 -15.93
C GLY A 180 19.83 -9.16 -15.43
N VAL A 181 18.94 -9.91 -16.08
CA VAL A 181 18.58 -11.28 -15.72
C VAL A 181 18.86 -12.20 -16.91
N TYR A 182 19.57 -13.29 -16.68
CA TYR A 182 19.74 -14.38 -17.63
C TYR A 182 19.30 -15.70 -16.99
N ASP A 183 18.43 -16.45 -17.66
CA ASP A 183 17.84 -17.71 -17.17
C ASP A 183 18.32 -18.96 -17.92
N GLY A 184 19.34 -18.81 -18.77
CA GLY A 184 19.81 -19.89 -19.65
C GLY A 184 19.09 -19.94 -21.01
N THR A 185 18.02 -19.16 -21.18
CA THR A 185 17.20 -19.12 -22.41
C THR A 185 16.89 -17.72 -22.92
N SER A 186 16.95 -16.70 -22.05
CA SER A 186 16.68 -15.31 -22.39
C SER A 186 17.51 -14.32 -21.56
N LEU A 187 17.91 -13.20 -22.18
CA LEU A 187 18.32 -11.99 -21.46
C LEU A 187 17.11 -11.10 -21.25
N ARG A 188 17.04 -10.49 -20.07
CA ARG A 188 16.04 -9.49 -19.70
C ARG A 188 16.73 -8.33 -19.01
N LEU A 189 16.36 -7.11 -19.37
CA LEU A 189 16.84 -5.88 -18.74
C LEU A 189 15.65 -5.12 -18.16
N TYR A 190 15.73 -4.87 -16.87
CA TYR A 190 14.75 -4.15 -16.08
C TYR A 190 15.31 -2.78 -15.67
N VAL A 191 14.47 -1.76 -15.73
CA VAL A 191 14.77 -0.41 -15.22
C VAL A 191 13.63 0.01 -14.29
N ASN A 192 13.99 0.36 -13.05
CA ASN A 192 13.06 0.66 -11.95
C ASN A 192 12.04 -0.46 -11.73
N GLY A 193 12.51 -1.71 -11.74
CA GLY A 193 11.66 -2.89 -11.49
C GLY A 193 10.84 -3.35 -12.70
N VAL A 194 10.73 -2.57 -13.77
CA VAL A 194 9.90 -2.91 -14.92
C VAL A 194 10.76 -3.48 -16.06
N LEU A 195 10.28 -4.55 -16.71
CA LEU A 195 10.94 -5.12 -17.89
C LEU A 195 10.91 -4.11 -19.04
N ARG A 196 12.07 -3.83 -19.63
CA ARG A 196 12.24 -2.83 -20.70
C ARG A 196 12.81 -3.40 -21.99
N ALA A 197 13.64 -4.45 -21.90
CA ALA A 197 14.17 -5.13 -23.06
C ALA A 197 14.35 -6.62 -22.80
N THR A 198 14.20 -7.43 -23.83
CA THR A 198 14.43 -8.87 -23.78
C THR A 198 14.99 -9.40 -25.10
N LYS A 199 15.77 -10.47 -25.02
CA LYS A 199 16.33 -11.18 -26.17
C LYS A 199 16.41 -12.67 -25.88
N ALA A 200 15.80 -13.49 -26.74
CA ALA A 200 15.97 -14.93 -26.68
C ALA A 200 17.40 -15.32 -27.08
N VAL A 201 18.08 -16.06 -26.23
CA VAL A 201 19.37 -16.68 -26.50
C VAL A 201 19.62 -17.74 -25.45
N SER A 202 19.99 -18.94 -25.88
CA SER A 202 20.18 -20.08 -25.00
C SER A 202 21.62 -20.55 -25.02
N GLY A 203 22.10 -21.02 -23.88
CA GLY A 203 23.45 -21.56 -23.75
C GLY A 203 24.03 -21.38 -22.37
N THR A 204 25.18 -22.02 -22.14
CA THR A 204 25.95 -21.87 -20.92
C THR A 204 26.86 -20.66 -21.02
N LEU A 205 26.91 -19.86 -19.95
CA LEU A 205 27.83 -18.72 -19.85
C LEU A 205 29.28 -19.17 -19.99
N GLN A 206 30.05 -18.37 -20.74
CA GLN A 206 31.49 -18.54 -20.83
C GLN A 206 32.12 -18.26 -19.47
N GLN A 207 33.08 -19.11 -19.09
CA GLN A 207 33.77 -19.00 -17.81
C GLN A 207 34.90 -17.97 -17.90
N SER A 208 35.09 -17.24 -16.79
CA SER A 208 36.16 -16.27 -16.64
C SER A 208 36.78 -16.40 -15.26
N ASN A 209 38.11 -16.51 -15.21
CA ASN A 209 38.89 -16.51 -13.97
C ASN A 209 39.43 -15.10 -13.62
N ARG A 210 38.84 -14.06 -14.20
CA ARG A 210 39.22 -12.67 -13.94
C ARG A 210 38.56 -12.14 -12.67
N PRO A 211 39.19 -11.19 -11.96
CA PRO A 211 38.51 -10.43 -10.91
C PRO A 211 37.21 -9.81 -11.40
N LEU A 212 36.29 -9.63 -10.47
CA LEU A 212 35.05 -8.90 -10.72
C LEU A 212 35.28 -7.42 -10.36
N VAL A 213 34.86 -6.51 -11.23
CA VAL A 213 35.16 -5.08 -11.12
C VAL A 213 33.86 -4.28 -11.11
N ILE A 214 33.75 -3.32 -10.21
CA ILE A 214 32.64 -2.36 -10.13
C ILE A 214 33.17 -0.98 -10.52
N GLY A 215 32.40 -0.27 -11.34
CA GLY A 215 32.70 1.09 -11.81
C GLY A 215 33.78 1.20 -12.87
N ASN A 216 34.35 0.09 -13.35
CA ASN A 216 35.32 0.08 -14.44
C ASN A 216 35.40 -1.29 -15.13
N ASN A 217 36.23 -1.35 -16.18
CA ASN A 217 36.74 -2.60 -16.72
C ASN A 217 38.27 -2.53 -16.89
N PRO A 218 38.94 -3.66 -17.18
CA PRO A 218 40.39 -3.69 -17.35
C PRO A 218 40.93 -2.93 -18.59
N ALA A 219 40.07 -2.43 -19.48
CA ALA A 219 40.43 -1.57 -20.61
C ALA A 219 40.30 -0.07 -20.28
N ASN A 220 40.17 0.28 -19.00
CA ASN A 220 39.98 1.63 -18.46
C ASN A 220 38.78 2.36 -19.08
N SER A 221 37.62 1.69 -19.07
CA SER A 221 36.35 2.32 -19.43
C SER A 221 35.55 2.71 -18.18
N GLY A 222 36.10 3.68 -17.43
CA GLY A 222 35.60 4.09 -16.12
C GLY A 222 34.19 4.66 -16.16
N PHE A 223 33.33 4.18 -15.26
CA PHE A 223 32.01 4.76 -15.03
C PHE A 223 32.12 6.17 -14.46
N GLY A 224 31.15 7.02 -14.82
CA GLY A 224 31.08 8.39 -14.29
C GLY A 224 29.77 8.64 -13.58
N GLY A 225 29.85 8.91 -12.29
CA GLY A 225 28.69 9.16 -11.44
C GLY A 225 28.67 8.24 -10.24
N LEU A 226 27.46 7.94 -9.75
CA LEU A 226 27.25 7.19 -8.51
C LEU A 226 26.74 5.77 -8.79
N ILE A 227 27.29 4.81 -8.05
CA ILE A 227 26.84 3.41 -8.04
C ILE A 227 26.54 3.02 -6.60
N ASP A 228 25.41 2.37 -6.39
CA ASP A 228 24.95 1.96 -5.08
C ASP A 228 24.31 0.56 -5.15
N GLU A 229 24.26 -0.13 -4.01
CA GLU A 229 23.42 -1.31 -3.80
C GLU A 229 23.64 -2.46 -4.81
N VAL A 230 24.91 -2.70 -5.19
CA VAL A 230 25.32 -3.67 -6.21
C VAL A 230 25.13 -5.09 -5.71
N ARG A 231 24.42 -5.93 -6.47
CA ARG A 231 24.12 -7.32 -6.12
C ARG A 231 24.39 -8.28 -7.27
N LEU A 232 24.91 -9.45 -6.92
CA LEU A 232 25.11 -10.59 -7.81
C LEU A 232 24.36 -11.81 -7.30
N TYR A 233 23.59 -12.45 -8.16
CA TYR A 233 22.87 -13.70 -7.90
C TYR A 233 23.29 -14.77 -8.90
N ASN A 234 23.35 -16.03 -8.46
CA ASN A 234 23.50 -17.22 -9.33
C ASN A 234 22.17 -17.80 -9.82
N VAL A 235 21.07 -17.05 -9.66
CA VAL A 235 19.73 -17.44 -10.09
C VAL A 235 19.13 -16.31 -10.92
N ALA A 236 18.21 -16.67 -11.82
CA ALA A 236 17.40 -15.71 -12.53
C ALA A 236 16.26 -15.23 -11.62
N LEU A 237 16.28 -13.97 -11.21
CA LEU A 237 15.19 -13.40 -10.44
C LEU A 237 13.93 -13.23 -11.30
N THR A 238 12.79 -13.46 -10.67
CA THR A 238 11.47 -13.15 -11.25
C THR A 238 11.25 -11.64 -11.31
N GLN A 239 10.28 -11.19 -12.11
CA GLN A 239 9.94 -9.76 -12.18
C GLN A 239 9.57 -9.19 -10.81
N ALA A 240 8.77 -9.89 -10.01
CA ALA A 240 8.37 -9.44 -8.68
C ALA A 240 9.58 -9.30 -7.72
N GLN A 241 10.56 -10.21 -7.82
CA GLN A 241 11.80 -10.10 -7.07
C GLN A 241 12.67 -8.93 -7.54
N VAL A 242 12.76 -8.67 -8.84
CA VAL A 242 13.48 -7.50 -9.37
C VAL A 242 12.82 -6.19 -8.96
N GLN A 243 11.49 -6.12 -8.95
CA GLN A 243 10.73 -4.97 -8.43
C GLN A 243 11.07 -4.71 -6.96
N GLN A 244 11.15 -5.77 -6.15
CA GLN A 244 11.50 -5.65 -4.73
C GLN A 244 12.91 -5.10 -4.50
N LEU A 245 13.87 -5.36 -5.39
CA LEU A 245 15.22 -4.77 -5.31
C LEU A 245 15.24 -3.26 -5.64
N GLY A 246 14.33 -2.83 -6.52
CA GLY A 246 14.20 -1.44 -6.95
C GLY A 246 13.28 -0.57 -6.09
N GLN A 247 12.73 -1.10 -4.99
CA GLN A 247 11.79 -0.42 -4.11
C GLN A 247 12.25 -0.52 -2.65
N GLU A 248 12.07 0.55 -1.88
CA GLU A 248 12.19 0.46 -0.42
C GLU A 248 10.94 -0.24 0.12
N VAL A 249 11.01 -1.55 0.25
CA VAL A 249 9.92 -2.39 0.79
C VAL A 249 10.11 -2.51 2.30
N TRP A 250 9.03 -2.34 3.05
CA TRP A 250 8.98 -2.65 4.49
C TRP A 250 7.97 -3.78 4.72
N PRO A 251 8.17 -4.71 5.66
CA PRO A 251 9.34 -4.88 6.52
C PRO A 251 10.60 -5.30 5.75
N ASN A 252 11.77 -4.99 6.29
CA ASN A 252 13.08 -5.35 5.74
C ASN A 252 14.12 -5.61 6.85
N THR A 253 15.36 -5.86 6.47
CA THR A 253 16.43 -6.19 7.43
C THR A 253 16.83 -5.04 8.36
N GLN A 254 16.46 -3.80 8.05
CA GLN A 254 16.76 -2.61 8.87
C GLN A 254 15.59 -2.21 9.78
N SER A 255 14.36 -2.56 9.37
CA SER A 255 13.12 -2.23 10.08
C SER A 255 12.15 -3.37 9.85
N ALA A 256 11.94 -4.16 10.91
CA ALA A 256 11.15 -5.38 10.83
C ALA A 256 9.81 -5.25 11.54
N ALA A 257 9.63 -4.28 12.43
CA ALA A 257 8.51 -4.23 13.35
C ALA A 257 7.70 -2.92 13.25
N ASN A 258 6.44 -2.98 13.66
CA ASN A 258 5.59 -1.79 13.81
C ASN A 258 6.26 -0.76 14.74
N SER A 259 6.03 0.53 14.50
CA SER A 259 6.59 1.62 15.31
C SER A 259 8.12 1.68 15.34
N ASP A 260 8.83 0.97 14.44
CA ASP A 260 10.28 1.10 14.33
C ASP A 260 10.65 2.56 13.95
N PRO A 261 11.57 3.22 14.68
CA PRO A 261 11.98 4.60 14.36
C PRO A 261 12.45 4.77 12.91
N TRP A 262 13.02 3.72 12.33
CA TRP A 262 13.42 3.68 10.93
C TRP A 262 12.26 3.95 9.98
N LEU A 263 11.05 3.45 10.28
CA LEU A 263 9.87 3.64 9.44
C LEU A 263 9.48 5.13 9.38
N ALA A 264 9.56 5.83 10.51
CA ALA A 264 9.30 7.27 10.57
C ALA A 264 10.37 8.11 9.87
N GLN A 265 11.64 7.70 9.97
CA GLN A 265 12.79 8.36 9.34
C GLN A 265 12.87 8.14 7.83
N ASN A 266 12.41 6.99 7.34
CA ASN A 266 12.47 6.61 5.93
C ASN A 266 11.10 6.61 5.25
N HIS A 267 10.10 7.22 5.88
CA HIS A 267 8.72 7.27 5.40
C HIS A 267 8.63 7.60 3.90
N GLU A 268 9.34 8.65 3.46
CA GLU A 268 9.32 9.14 2.07
C GLU A 268 9.96 8.16 1.06
N LYS A 269 10.77 7.22 1.57
CA LYS A 269 11.45 6.23 0.75
C LYS A 269 10.58 4.99 0.57
N VAL A 270 9.78 4.60 1.57
CA VAL A 270 8.95 3.40 1.54
C VAL A 270 7.98 3.42 0.35
N ARG A 271 8.11 2.44 -0.54
CA ARG A 271 7.26 2.32 -1.75
C ARG A 271 6.25 1.20 -1.65
N MET A 272 6.51 0.18 -0.83
CA MET A 272 5.61 -0.96 -0.62
C MET A 272 5.70 -1.46 0.81
N LEU A 273 4.56 -1.84 1.36
CA LEU A 273 4.36 -2.40 2.69
C LEU A 273 3.88 -3.85 2.51
N ARG A 274 4.63 -4.81 3.06
CA ARG A 274 4.31 -6.24 3.10
C ARG A 274 4.17 -6.77 4.53
N PRO A 275 3.32 -6.14 5.36
CA PRO A 275 3.10 -6.58 6.73
C PRO A 275 2.59 -8.02 6.79
N THR A 276 2.89 -8.68 7.90
CA THR A 276 2.39 -10.02 8.19
C THR A 276 1.17 -9.96 9.09
N VAL A 277 0.08 -10.58 8.66
CA VAL A 277 -1.13 -10.81 9.45
C VAL A 277 -1.09 -12.18 10.09
N LEU A 278 -1.38 -12.26 11.39
CA LEU A 278 -1.73 -13.50 12.06
C LEU A 278 -3.26 -13.68 12.00
N ALA A 279 -3.73 -14.64 11.20
CA ALA A 279 -5.16 -14.88 11.00
C ALA A 279 -5.64 -16.03 11.91
N LEU A 280 -6.58 -15.73 12.82
CA LEU A 280 -7.04 -16.66 13.84
C LEU A 280 -8.42 -17.21 13.48
N ASN A 281 -8.50 -18.50 13.12
CA ASN A 281 -9.75 -19.13 12.72
C ASN A 281 -10.52 -19.71 13.90
N PHE A 282 -11.58 -19.05 14.34
CA PHE A 282 -12.46 -19.57 15.38
C PHE A 282 -13.72 -20.25 14.83
N VAL A 283 -14.03 -20.15 13.54
CA VAL A 283 -15.31 -20.60 13.01
C VAL A 283 -15.31 -22.11 12.77
N ASN A 284 -15.94 -22.88 13.65
CA ASN A 284 -15.93 -24.35 13.57
C ASN A 284 -16.41 -24.88 12.20
N ALA A 285 -17.37 -24.19 11.58
CA ALA A 285 -17.94 -24.56 10.30
C ALA A 285 -17.06 -24.24 9.07
N LYS A 286 -15.96 -23.48 9.21
CA LYS A 286 -15.12 -23.06 8.07
C LYS A 286 -13.67 -23.47 8.27
N ASP A 287 -13.18 -24.38 7.43
CA ASP A 287 -11.77 -24.74 7.47
C ASP A 287 -10.83 -23.60 7.03
N ASN A 288 -9.53 -23.81 7.23
CA ASN A 288 -8.53 -22.81 6.86
C ASN A 288 -8.49 -22.53 5.35
N ALA A 289 -8.90 -23.46 4.49
CA ALA A 289 -8.95 -23.20 3.06
C ALA A 289 -10.08 -22.20 2.74
N ALA A 290 -11.26 -22.40 3.32
CA ALA A 290 -12.39 -21.49 3.21
C ALA A 290 -12.08 -20.11 3.83
N MET A 291 -11.46 -20.07 5.02
CA MET A 291 -11.00 -18.83 5.63
C MET A 291 -10.01 -18.12 4.71
N MET A 292 -8.94 -18.80 4.25
CA MET A 292 -7.91 -18.19 3.41
C MET A 292 -8.46 -17.69 2.08
N SER A 293 -9.44 -18.38 1.47
CA SER A 293 -10.14 -17.88 0.29
C SER A 293 -10.81 -16.52 0.57
N HIS A 294 -11.51 -16.39 1.69
CA HIS A 294 -12.13 -15.12 2.08
C HIS A 294 -11.08 -14.05 2.42
N LEU A 295 -10.07 -14.37 3.23
CA LEU A 295 -9.03 -13.42 3.61
C LEU A 295 -8.20 -12.94 2.42
N ASN A 296 -8.03 -13.76 1.37
CA ASN A 296 -7.38 -13.33 0.14
C ASN A 296 -8.24 -12.34 -0.66
N GLN A 297 -9.57 -12.45 -0.63
CA GLN A 297 -10.45 -11.43 -1.22
C GLN A 297 -10.30 -10.09 -0.49
N ILE A 298 -10.24 -10.13 0.85
CA ILE A 298 -9.96 -8.95 1.67
C ILE A 298 -8.59 -8.35 1.32
N ASN A 299 -7.55 -9.18 1.26
CA ASN A 299 -6.19 -8.72 0.91
C ASN A 299 -6.15 -8.09 -0.50
N ASN A 300 -6.87 -8.66 -1.46
CA ASN A 300 -6.99 -8.10 -2.81
C ASN A 300 -7.69 -6.74 -2.80
N ALA A 301 -8.78 -6.59 -2.05
CA ALA A 301 -9.47 -5.31 -1.89
C ALA A 301 -8.53 -4.26 -1.27
N LEU A 302 -7.89 -4.55 -0.13
CA LEU A 302 -6.96 -3.61 0.51
C LEU A 302 -5.74 -3.28 -0.36
N THR A 303 -5.24 -4.26 -1.12
CA THR A 303 -4.16 -4.04 -2.10
C THR A 303 -4.61 -3.06 -3.18
N GLU A 304 -5.80 -3.26 -3.75
CA GLU A 304 -6.35 -2.38 -4.78
C GLU A 304 -6.65 -0.99 -4.24
N GLY A 305 -7.24 -0.88 -3.05
CA GLY A 305 -7.47 0.38 -2.34
C GLY A 305 -6.19 1.17 -2.11
N SER A 306 -5.03 0.50 -2.01
CA SER A 306 -3.73 1.15 -1.79
C SER A 306 -3.05 1.74 -3.04
N ARG A 307 -3.66 1.58 -4.22
CA ARG A 307 -3.14 2.17 -5.47
C ARG A 307 -3.59 3.62 -5.59
N TYR A 308 -2.69 4.53 -5.27
CA TYR A 308 -2.98 5.96 -5.39
C TYR A 308 -3.38 6.33 -6.83
N HIS A 309 -4.59 6.88 -6.99
CA HIS A 309 -5.14 7.37 -8.25
C HIS A 309 -5.30 6.32 -9.37
N ALA A 310 -5.49 5.04 -9.04
CA ALA A 310 -5.61 4.00 -10.08
C ALA A 310 -6.82 4.16 -11.01
N TYR A 311 -7.87 4.86 -10.57
CA TYR A 311 -9.00 5.25 -11.42
C TYR A 311 -8.60 6.16 -12.61
N ARG A 312 -7.41 6.79 -12.59
CA ARG A 312 -6.84 7.58 -13.70
C ARG A 312 -5.68 6.88 -14.40
N ASP A 313 -4.91 6.10 -13.65
CA ASP A 313 -3.74 5.39 -14.15
C ASP A 313 -3.79 3.93 -13.71
N ALA A 314 -4.24 3.06 -14.60
CA ALA A 314 -4.29 1.62 -14.34
C ALA A 314 -2.90 0.99 -14.10
N SER A 315 -1.80 1.71 -14.38
CA SER A 315 -0.43 1.28 -14.08
C SER A 315 0.05 1.67 -12.67
N ALA A 316 -0.72 2.47 -11.94
CA ALA A 316 -0.39 2.87 -10.57
C ALA A 316 -0.13 1.66 -9.67
N GLU A 317 1.00 1.66 -8.96
CA GLU A 317 1.42 0.52 -8.13
C GLU A 317 0.76 0.55 -6.74
N PRO A 318 0.39 -0.60 -6.17
CA PRO A 318 -0.17 -0.67 -4.82
C PRO A 318 0.92 -0.44 -3.78
N MET A 319 0.55 0.18 -2.66
CA MET A 319 1.45 0.35 -1.52
C MET A 319 1.34 -0.73 -0.46
N LEU A 320 0.26 -1.49 -0.41
CA LEU A 320 -0.01 -2.45 0.65
C LEU A 320 -0.27 -3.84 0.07
N GLN A 321 0.37 -4.85 0.65
CA GLN A 321 0.13 -6.25 0.30
C GLN A 321 0.40 -7.15 1.51
N TYR A 322 -0.64 -7.68 2.13
CA TYR A 322 -0.46 -8.50 3.33
C TYR A 322 0.10 -9.89 3.01
N THR A 323 0.98 -10.37 3.89
CA THR A 323 1.31 -11.79 4.02
C THR A 323 0.47 -12.39 5.14
N ILE A 324 -0.34 -13.40 4.87
CA ILE A 324 -1.27 -13.97 5.85
C ILE A 324 -0.72 -15.29 6.40
N LYS A 325 -0.62 -15.40 7.72
CA LYS A 325 -0.25 -16.62 8.45
C LYS A 325 -1.48 -17.15 9.20
N PRO A 326 -2.12 -18.24 8.72
CA PRO A 326 -3.30 -18.78 9.37
C PRO A 326 -2.95 -19.62 10.61
N VAL A 327 -3.82 -19.56 11.61
CA VAL A 327 -3.83 -20.40 12.81
C VAL A 327 -5.22 -21.03 12.93
N ASP A 328 -5.28 -22.37 12.93
CA ASP A 328 -6.54 -23.08 13.12
C ASP A 328 -6.87 -23.19 14.61
N LEU A 329 -7.84 -22.41 15.07
CA LEU A 329 -8.31 -22.43 16.47
C LEU A 329 -9.65 -23.13 16.63
N ARG A 330 -10.14 -23.79 15.57
CA ARG A 330 -11.38 -24.55 15.61
C ARG A 330 -11.28 -25.74 16.56
N ASP A 331 -12.42 -26.24 16.96
CA ASP A 331 -12.51 -27.47 17.74
C ASP A 331 -12.32 -28.66 16.80
N ALA A 332 -11.40 -29.56 17.15
CA ALA A 332 -11.24 -30.82 16.42
C ALA A 332 -12.55 -31.64 16.43
N SER A 333 -13.33 -31.49 17.52
CA SER A 333 -14.69 -32.00 17.66
C SER A 333 -15.50 -31.02 18.50
N VAL A 334 -16.56 -30.46 17.93
CA VAL A 334 -17.47 -29.54 18.65
C VAL A 334 -18.20 -30.32 19.77
N PRO A 335 -18.20 -29.85 21.03
CA PRO A 335 -18.86 -30.55 22.11
C PRO A 335 -20.36 -30.73 21.87
N ALA A 336 -20.92 -31.85 22.33
CA ALA A 336 -22.36 -32.08 22.24
C ALA A 336 -23.14 -31.02 23.04
N GLY A 337 -24.17 -30.45 22.43
CA GLY A 337 -24.97 -29.38 23.05
C GLY A 337 -24.29 -28.00 23.09
N TYR A 338 -23.13 -27.84 22.44
CA TYR A 338 -22.46 -26.56 22.32
C TYR A 338 -23.28 -25.59 21.45
N ALA A 339 -23.65 -24.45 22.01
CA ALA A 339 -24.60 -23.51 21.40
C ALA A 339 -23.96 -22.51 20.41
N TRP A 340 -22.63 -22.39 20.42
CA TRP A 340 -21.90 -21.34 19.70
C TRP A 340 -21.32 -21.87 18.38
N ARG A 341 -21.20 -20.99 17.37
CA ARG A 341 -20.54 -21.33 16.10
C ARG A 341 -19.02 -21.13 16.13
N ASN A 342 -18.55 -20.20 16.95
CA ASN A 342 -17.13 -20.03 17.21
C ASN A 342 -16.64 -21.10 18.19
N SER A 343 -15.38 -21.47 18.10
CA SER A 343 -14.79 -22.57 18.87
C SER A 343 -14.84 -22.36 20.37
N THR A 344 -14.64 -23.43 21.14
CA THR A 344 -14.49 -23.33 22.60
C THR A 344 -13.29 -22.49 23.02
N LYS A 345 -12.34 -22.26 22.10
CA LYS A 345 -11.17 -21.39 22.32
C LYS A 345 -11.46 -19.91 22.09
N TYR A 346 -12.61 -19.56 21.50
CA TYR A 346 -12.99 -18.17 21.27
C TYR A 346 -13.03 -17.40 22.61
N PRO A 347 -12.22 -16.33 22.77
CA PRO A 347 -12.17 -15.54 23.99
C PRO A 347 -13.51 -14.90 24.32
N ARG A 348 -14.09 -15.30 25.45
CA ARG A 348 -15.35 -14.76 25.97
C ARG A 348 -15.11 -14.25 27.38
N GLU A 349 -15.48 -13.01 27.63
CA GLU A 349 -15.54 -12.47 28.99
C GLU A 349 -16.71 -13.06 29.77
N ASN A 350 -16.52 -13.29 31.07
CA ASN A 350 -17.60 -13.73 31.95
C ASN A 350 -17.36 -13.29 33.40
N PRO A 351 -18.18 -12.37 33.96
CA PRO A 351 -19.28 -11.66 33.29
C PRO A 351 -18.74 -10.73 32.18
N ALA A 352 -19.58 -10.43 31.18
CA ALA A 352 -19.23 -9.43 30.17
C ALA A 352 -19.04 -8.06 30.83
N GLN A 353 -17.89 -7.43 30.59
CA GLN A 353 -17.59 -6.06 31.02
C GLN A 353 -17.53 -5.16 29.78
N GLY A 354 -17.78 -3.85 29.95
CA GLY A 354 -17.74 -2.92 28.82
C GLY A 354 -18.80 -3.12 27.72
N TYR A 355 -18.45 -2.71 26.50
CA TYR A 355 -19.35 -2.69 25.33
C TYR A 355 -19.20 -3.92 24.43
N TRP A 356 -18.01 -4.54 24.47
CA TRP A 356 -17.65 -5.72 23.71
C TRP A 356 -17.38 -6.83 24.71
N SER A 357 -17.83 -8.05 24.42
CA SER A 357 -17.70 -9.17 25.38
C SER A 357 -16.68 -10.21 24.92
N PHE A 358 -15.93 -9.89 23.86
CA PHE A 358 -14.73 -10.61 23.43
C PHE A 358 -13.53 -10.15 24.29
N ASP A 359 -12.89 -11.11 24.96
CA ASP A 359 -11.73 -10.87 25.83
C ASP A 359 -10.46 -10.68 24.98
N TYR A 360 -10.04 -9.43 24.77
CA TYR A 360 -8.89 -9.13 23.93
C TYR A 360 -7.57 -9.41 24.64
N ALA A 361 -7.51 -9.22 25.96
CA ALA A 361 -6.34 -9.54 26.78
C ALA A 361 -5.87 -10.99 26.60
N LYS A 362 -6.78 -11.94 26.43
CA LYS A 362 -6.41 -13.34 26.15
C LYS A 362 -5.52 -13.51 24.94
N LEU A 363 -5.67 -12.69 23.90
CA LEU A 363 -4.81 -12.77 22.71
C LEU A 363 -3.34 -12.45 23.03
N PHE A 364 -3.07 -11.73 24.11
CA PHE A 364 -1.72 -11.38 24.57
C PHE A 364 -1.15 -12.35 25.62
N SER A 365 -1.94 -13.34 26.02
CA SER A 365 -1.55 -14.29 27.06
C SER A 365 -0.57 -15.37 26.57
N GLN A 366 0.18 -15.95 27.51
CA GLN A 366 1.02 -17.11 27.26
C GLN A 366 0.21 -18.38 26.93
N GLU A 367 -1.06 -18.45 27.31
CA GLU A 367 -1.97 -19.51 26.85
C GLU A 367 -2.10 -19.46 25.33
N PHE A 368 -2.38 -18.27 24.79
CA PHE A 368 -2.55 -18.07 23.35
C PHE A 368 -1.26 -18.19 22.55
N ALA A 369 -0.11 -17.88 23.16
CA ALA A 369 1.21 -18.13 22.56
C ALA A 369 1.37 -19.59 22.10
N GLN A 370 0.79 -20.54 22.83
CA GLN A 370 0.81 -21.97 22.47
C GLN A 370 0.05 -22.25 21.17
N TYR A 371 -1.05 -21.54 20.93
CA TYR A 371 -1.83 -21.70 19.73
C TYR A 371 -1.18 -21.05 18.51
N TYR A 372 -0.51 -19.91 18.68
CA TYR A 372 0.20 -19.24 17.59
C TYR A 372 1.38 -20.07 17.08
N GLY A 373 2.06 -20.79 17.99
CA GLY A 373 3.20 -21.64 17.64
C GLY A 373 4.43 -20.87 17.14
N LEU A 374 4.47 -19.55 17.35
CA LEU A 374 5.59 -18.69 16.97
C LEU A 374 6.71 -18.84 17.98
N ARG A 375 7.95 -19.05 17.51
CA ARG A 375 9.12 -19.26 18.38
C ARG A 375 10.21 -18.24 18.15
N ALA A 376 10.85 -17.82 19.23
CA ALA A 376 12.07 -17.03 19.21
C ALA A 376 13.28 -17.91 18.83
N ALA A 377 14.43 -17.28 18.61
CA ALA A 377 15.66 -17.97 18.18
C ALA A 377 16.20 -18.99 19.21
N ASP A 378 15.90 -18.79 20.50
CA ASP A 378 16.25 -19.70 21.60
C ASP A 378 15.20 -20.83 21.80
N GLY A 379 14.13 -20.83 20.99
CA GLY A 379 13.10 -21.87 20.96
C GLY A 379 11.90 -21.64 21.87
N HIS A 380 11.85 -20.59 22.72
CA HIS A 380 10.65 -20.31 23.51
C HIS A 380 9.47 -19.86 22.63
N LEU A 381 8.24 -20.06 23.11
CA LEU A 381 7.03 -19.60 22.43
C LEU A 381 6.84 -18.11 22.69
N MET A 382 6.75 -17.33 21.62
CA MET A 382 6.51 -15.90 21.70
C MET A 382 5.04 -15.62 21.98
N ASP A 383 4.76 -14.79 22.98
CA ASP A 383 3.45 -14.14 23.08
C ASP A 383 3.24 -13.13 21.93
N LEU A 384 2.02 -12.59 21.84
CA LEU A 384 1.69 -11.69 20.74
C LEU A 384 2.55 -10.42 20.74
N CYS A 385 2.90 -9.89 21.92
CA CYS A 385 3.73 -8.69 22.02
C CYS A 385 5.17 -8.97 21.65
N GLU A 386 5.74 -10.12 22.02
CA GLU A 386 7.05 -10.57 21.56
C GLU A 386 7.07 -10.76 20.03
N ALA A 387 6.02 -11.37 19.46
CA ALA A 387 5.91 -11.57 18.01
C ALA A 387 5.81 -10.25 17.23
N VAL A 388 5.09 -9.25 17.77
CA VAL A 388 5.02 -7.89 17.21
C VAL A 388 6.35 -7.16 17.37
N ASN A 389 6.98 -7.26 18.55
CA ASN A 389 8.28 -6.65 18.82
C ASN A 389 9.40 -7.18 17.93
N ALA A 390 9.33 -8.47 17.59
CA ALA A 390 10.27 -9.12 16.68
C ALA A 390 9.96 -8.88 15.19
N GLY A 391 8.83 -8.25 14.85
CA GLY A 391 8.45 -8.03 13.46
C GLY A 391 7.95 -9.28 12.74
N VAL A 392 7.54 -10.30 13.50
CA VAL A 392 7.02 -11.57 12.94
C VAL A 392 5.53 -11.46 12.62
N VAL A 393 4.83 -10.58 13.34
CA VAL A 393 3.40 -10.23 13.23
C VAL A 393 3.28 -8.71 13.24
N HIS A 394 2.40 -8.16 12.41
CA HIS A 394 2.15 -6.72 12.30
C HIS A 394 0.68 -6.39 12.55
N GLU A 395 -0.22 -7.31 12.24
CA GLU A 395 -1.65 -7.21 12.52
C GLU A 395 -2.21 -8.60 12.89
N VAL A 396 -3.35 -8.61 13.57
CA VAL A 396 -4.12 -9.82 13.85
C VAL A 396 -5.49 -9.70 13.20
N TRP A 397 -5.90 -10.71 12.43
CA TRP A 397 -7.25 -10.80 11.89
C TRP A 397 -7.98 -11.94 12.59
N VAL A 398 -8.97 -11.59 13.40
CA VAL A 398 -9.81 -12.55 14.13
C VAL A 398 -10.96 -12.95 13.23
N TYR A 399 -10.96 -14.21 12.77
CA TYR A 399 -12.00 -14.74 11.90
C TYR A 399 -13.06 -15.45 12.72
N GLY A 400 -14.27 -14.87 12.78
CA GLY A 400 -15.36 -15.34 13.64
C GLY A 400 -16.75 -15.18 13.04
N ASP A 401 -17.77 -15.67 13.74
CA ASP A 401 -19.19 -15.51 13.43
C ASP A 401 -19.85 -14.62 14.49
N ALA A 402 -20.38 -13.47 14.06
CA ALA A 402 -21.05 -12.51 14.93
C ALA A 402 -22.57 -12.44 14.71
N ASP A 403 -23.12 -13.23 13.77
CA ASP A 403 -24.55 -13.16 13.39
C ASP A 403 -25.41 -14.25 14.07
N VAL A 404 -24.82 -15.04 14.96
CA VAL A 404 -25.52 -15.94 15.90
C VAL A 404 -25.34 -15.43 17.33
N PRO A 405 -26.12 -15.94 18.32
CA PRO A 405 -25.78 -15.66 19.70
C PRO A 405 -24.33 -16.09 19.88
N ASP A 406 -23.45 -15.15 20.20
CA ASP A 406 -22.08 -15.27 20.76
C ASP A 406 -21.69 -13.88 21.28
N VAL A 407 -20.53 -13.73 21.91
CA VAL A 407 -20.04 -12.44 22.37
C VAL A 407 -19.60 -11.55 21.20
N SER A 408 -19.95 -10.26 21.28
CA SER A 408 -19.58 -9.26 20.29
C SER A 408 -18.11 -8.87 20.40
N ALA A 409 -17.51 -8.56 19.25
CA ALA A 409 -16.17 -8.00 19.13
C ALA A 409 -16.27 -6.64 18.43
N ALA A 410 -15.40 -5.69 18.78
CA ALA A 410 -15.26 -4.46 18.01
C ALA A 410 -14.67 -4.75 16.63
N GLU A 411 -15.06 -3.92 15.66
CA GLU A 411 -14.70 -4.11 14.25
C GLU A 411 -13.18 -4.05 14.01
N VAL A 412 -12.52 -3.05 14.61
CA VAL A 412 -11.07 -2.88 14.59
C VAL A 412 -10.63 -2.23 15.89
N LEU A 413 -9.75 -2.87 16.65
CA LEU A 413 -9.02 -2.23 17.75
C LEU A 413 -7.59 -1.94 17.31
N GLU A 414 -7.00 -0.90 17.87
CA GLU A 414 -5.61 -0.59 17.64
C GLU A 414 -4.97 0.02 18.89
N LEU A 415 -3.88 -0.61 19.34
CA LEU A 415 -2.92 0.01 20.24
C LEU A 415 -1.96 0.82 19.37
N LYS A 416 -1.73 2.10 19.68
CA LYS A 416 -0.80 2.94 18.91
C LYS A 416 -0.03 3.92 19.79
N PRO A 417 1.31 4.04 19.65
CA PRO A 417 2.08 5.10 20.30
C PRO A 417 1.68 6.50 19.84
N ARG A 418 1.97 7.49 20.67
CA ARG A 418 1.81 8.92 20.32
C ARG A 418 3.10 9.48 19.74
N TYR A 419 2.94 10.39 18.78
CA TYR A 419 4.03 11.02 18.03
C TYR A 419 3.99 12.54 18.14
N ASP A 420 5.16 13.17 18.07
CA ASP A 420 5.29 14.63 17.98
C ASP A 420 5.15 15.12 16.52
N ALA A 421 5.23 16.43 16.32
CA ALA A 421 5.14 17.05 14.99
C ALA A 421 6.29 16.64 14.03
N ASN A 422 7.42 16.18 14.58
CA ASN A 422 8.57 15.68 13.84
C ASN A 422 8.49 14.17 13.57
N ARG A 423 7.35 13.53 13.91
CA ARG A 423 7.11 12.08 13.78
C ARG A 423 8.02 11.25 14.69
N ASN A 424 8.56 11.83 15.74
CA ASN A 424 9.24 11.08 16.79
C ASN A 424 8.20 10.56 17.79
N ARG A 425 8.37 9.32 18.23
CA ARG A 425 7.57 8.79 19.33
C ARG A 425 7.81 9.63 20.59
N ILE A 426 6.74 10.00 21.28
CA ILE A 426 6.83 10.73 22.54
C ILE A 426 7.18 9.74 23.65
N ALA A 427 8.38 9.89 24.21
CA ALA A 427 8.88 9.02 25.27
C ALA A 427 8.01 9.10 26.54
N GLY A 428 7.76 7.96 27.18
CA GLY A 428 7.01 7.88 28.44
C GLY A 428 5.50 8.08 28.34
N GLN A 429 4.96 8.34 27.14
CA GLN A 429 3.50 8.39 26.94
C GLN A 429 2.95 6.97 26.79
N PRO A 430 1.79 6.66 27.43
CA PRO A 430 1.10 5.40 27.20
C PRO A 430 0.64 5.30 25.74
N MET A 431 0.49 4.07 25.25
CA MET A 431 -0.16 3.83 23.96
C MET A 431 -1.61 4.29 24.03
N ASP A 432 -2.12 4.84 22.94
CA ASP A 432 -3.56 5.05 22.79
C ASP A 432 -4.23 3.69 22.56
N THR A 433 -5.27 3.42 23.35
CA THR A 433 -6.01 2.16 23.37
C THR A 433 -7.25 2.19 22.49
N CYS A 434 -7.47 3.27 21.76
CA CYS A 434 -8.67 3.54 20.99
C CYS A 434 -8.33 4.05 19.58
N ALA A 435 -7.16 3.69 19.04
CA ALA A 435 -6.71 4.17 17.74
C ALA A 435 -7.50 3.55 16.57
N GLY A 436 -8.27 2.49 16.82
CA GLY A 436 -9.19 1.84 15.87
C GLY A 436 -10.64 2.32 16.00
N ASN A 437 -11.58 1.52 15.52
CA ASN A 437 -13.04 1.71 15.67
C ASN A 437 -13.56 0.99 16.93
N GLY A 438 -13.02 1.35 18.08
CA GLY A 438 -13.26 0.70 19.37
C GLY A 438 -12.15 1.07 20.35
N CYS A 439 -12.29 0.63 21.60
CA CYS A 439 -11.29 0.81 22.65
C CYS A 439 -11.05 -0.53 23.34
N PHE A 440 -9.79 -0.81 23.71
CA PHE A 440 -9.53 -1.78 24.78
C PHE A 440 -10.10 -1.17 26.07
N ASP A 441 -10.81 -1.97 26.84
CA ASP A 441 -11.37 -1.53 28.11
C ASP A 441 -10.32 -1.56 29.24
N ASP A 442 -10.72 -1.13 30.43
CA ASP A 442 -9.78 -1.02 31.55
C ASP A 442 -9.26 -2.40 32.03
N GLU A 443 -10.07 -3.46 31.90
CA GLU A 443 -9.67 -4.84 32.23
C GLU A 443 -8.61 -5.33 31.25
N ASP A 444 -8.89 -5.19 29.95
CA ASP A 444 -7.97 -5.57 28.89
C ASP A 444 -6.62 -4.86 29.05
N VAL A 445 -6.66 -3.55 29.27
CA VAL A 445 -5.46 -2.72 29.41
C VAL A 445 -4.65 -3.10 30.65
N ALA A 446 -5.32 -3.42 31.76
CA ALA A 446 -4.65 -3.88 32.98
C ALA A 446 -3.96 -5.24 32.80
N ALA A 447 -4.46 -6.08 31.90
CA ALA A 447 -3.92 -7.41 31.60
C ALA A 447 -2.83 -7.41 30.51
N LEU A 448 -2.63 -6.30 29.78
CA LEU A 448 -1.59 -6.21 28.75
C LEU A 448 -0.17 -6.37 29.34
N PRO A 449 0.67 -7.24 28.75
CA PRO A 449 2.06 -7.34 29.15
C PRO A 449 2.82 -6.01 29.02
N ALA A 450 3.71 -5.70 29.98
CA ALA A 450 4.47 -4.44 29.99
C ALA A 450 5.39 -4.26 28.76
N HIS A 451 5.77 -5.34 28.09
CA HIS A 451 6.58 -5.31 26.86
C HIS A 451 5.75 -5.07 25.59
N CYS A 452 4.42 -4.93 25.68
CA CYS A 452 3.58 -4.45 24.59
C CYS A 452 3.87 -2.97 24.34
N THR A 453 4.82 -2.67 23.45
CA THR A 453 5.34 -1.32 23.28
C THR A 453 5.23 -0.79 21.86
N ARG A 454 4.66 -1.56 20.94
CA ARG A 454 4.53 -1.22 19.51
C ARG A 454 3.07 -1.26 19.10
N SER A 455 2.77 -0.59 17.98
CA SER A 455 1.43 -0.62 17.43
C SER A 455 1.01 -2.04 17.09
N ILE A 456 -0.25 -2.35 17.32
CA ILE A 456 -0.89 -3.56 16.82
C ILE A 456 -2.35 -3.25 16.54
N ARG A 457 -2.78 -3.60 15.33
CA ARG A 457 -4.18 -3.58 14.93
C ARG A 457 -4.76 -5.00 15.02
N ILE A 458 -5.93 -5.11 15.63
CA ILE A 458 -6.72 -6.33 15.71
C ILE A 458 -8.01 -6.07 14.94
N GLY A 459 -8.16 -6.67 13.76
CA GLY A 459 -9.35 -6.56 12.93
C GLY A 459 -10.27 -7.76 13.09
N TRP A 460 -11.57 -7.51 13.20
CA TRP A 460 -12.60 -8.53 13.21
C TRP A 460 -13.09 -8.84 11.80
N VAL A 461 -12.92 -10.09 11.37
CA VAL A 461 -13.42 -10.58 10.09
C VAL A 461 -14.64 -11.46 10.34
N ASN A 462 -15.84 -10.90 10.12
CA ASN A 462 -17.06 -11.71 10.16
C ASN A 462 -17.11 -12.64 8.93
N ASN A 463 -17.13 -13.95 9.19
CA ASN A 463 -17.05 -14.97 8.16
C ASN A 463 -18.23 -15.02 7.18
N THR A 464 -19.37 -14.39 7.52
CA THR A 464 -20.58 -14.34 6.69
C THR A 464 -20.64 -13.12 5.78
N ARG A 465 -19.75 -12.13 5.99
CA ARG A 465 -19.67 -10.90 5.20
C ARG A 465 -18.57 -11.00 4.16
N GLY A 466 -18.53 -10.06 3.23
CA GLY A 466 -17.54 -10.00 2.16
C GLY A 466 -16.39 -9.03 2.45
N PRO A 467 -15.51 -8.85 1.46
CA PRO A 467 -14.31 -8.02 1.60
C PRO A 467 -14.63 -6.53 1.80
N GLY A 468 -15.74 -6.04 1.25
CA GLY A 468 -16.16 -4.65 1.39
C GLY A 468 -16.47 -4.28 2.83
N CYS A 469 -17.14 -5.15 3.59
CA CYS A 469 -17.40 -4.90 5.01
C CYS A 469 -16.12 -4.81 5.83
N TYR A 470 -15.12 -5.67 5.59
CA TYR A 470 -13.85 -5.54 6.32
C TYR A 470 -13.06 -4.29 5.91
N SER A 471 -13.06 -3.94 4.62
CA SER A 471 -12.46 -2.68 4.17
C SER A 471 -13.15 -1.46 4.79
N HIS A 472 -14.46 -1.51 4.97
CA HIS A 472 -15.23 -0.48 5.67
C HIS A 472 -14.78 -0.33 7.13
N SER A 473 -14.67 -1.45 7.86
CA SER A 473 -14.14 -1.48 9.23
C SER A 473 -12.70 -0.93 9.32
N MET A 474 -11.85 -1.26 8.35
CA MET A 474 -10.51 -0.66 8.25
C MET A 474 -10.57 0.86 8.03
N GLY A 475 -11.51 1.32 7.19
CA GLY A 475 -11.77 2.74 6.96
C GLY A 475 -12.10 3.51 8.24
N HIS A 476 -12.92 2.93 9.13
CA HIS A 476 -13.19 3.51 10.44
C HIS A 476 -11.93 3.60 11.31
N GLY A 477 -11.07 2.59 11.29
CA GLY A 477 -9.78 2.63 11.98
C GLY A 477 -8.89 3.78 11.49
N ILE A 478 -8.84 4.00 10.17
CA ILE A 478 -8.12 5.13 9.56
C ILE A 478 -8.70 6.46 10.02
N GLU A 479 -10.04 6.60 10.03
CA GLU A 479 -10.71 7.82 10.51
C GLU A 479 -10.42 8.10 11.98
N SER A 480 -10.49 7.08 12.83
CA SER A 480 -10.18 7.21 14.25
C SER A 480 -8.74 7.66 14.46
N THR A 481 -7.76 6.97 13.89
CA THR A 481 -6.34 7.37 13.96
C THR A 481 -6.14 8.80 13.43
N GLY A 482 -6.79 9.14 12.30
CA GLY A 482 -6.74 10.45 11.69
C GLY A 482 -7.35 11.55 12.56
N ASN A 483 -8.37 11.26 13.38
CA ASN A 483 -9.05 12.27 14.16
C ASN A 483 -8.53 12.43 15.61
N ARG A 484 -7.77 11.45 16.12
CA ARG A 484 -7.34 11.38 17.53
C ARG A 484 -6.07 12.17 17.89
N GLY A 485 -5.37 12.76 16.93
CA GLY A 485 -4.15 13.52 17.19
C GLY A 485 -2.96 12.65 17.61
N LEU A 486 -2.97 11.35 17.29
CA LEU A 486 -1.88 10.41 17.62
C LEU A 486 -0.62 10.70 16.83
N ILE A 487 -0.81 11.11 15.57
CA ILE A 487 0.23 11.47 14.63
C ILE A 487 -0.14 12.86 14.09
N PRO A 488 0.40 13.95 14.68
CA PRO A 488 -0.03 15.32 14.38
C PRO A 488 -0.04 15.66 12.89
N TYR A 489 0.97 15.19 12.14
CA TYR A 489 1.04 15.38 10.68
C TYR A 489 -0.16 14.73 9.98
N PHE A 490 -0.44 13.45 10.27
CA PHE A 490 -1.56 12.74 9.65
C PHE A 490 -2.89 13.38 10.03
N THR A 491 -3.10 13.70 11.31
CA THR A 491 -4.34 14.33 11.79
C THR A 491 -4.62 15.68 11.13
N ARG A 492 -3.59 16.51 10.98
CA ARG A 492 -3.71 17.84 10.36
C ARG A 492 -4.35 17.77 8.96
N TYR A 493 -3.90 16.83 8.14
CA TYR A 493 -4.33 16.73 6.73
C TYR A 493 -5.51 15.78 6.55
N PHE A 494 -5.61 14.74 7.36
CA PHE A 494 -6.76 13.83 7.32
C PHE A 494 -8.07 14.56 7.62
N LYS A 495 -8.06 15.49 8.59
CA LYS A 495 -9.25 16.31 8.88
C LYS A 495 -9.71 17.17 7.70
N GLU A 496 -8.79 17.67 6.87
CA GLU A 496 -9.15 18.38 5.63
C GLU A 496 -9.67 17.42 4.56
N PHE A 497 -9.00 16.28 4.37
CA PHE A 497 -9.39 15.28 3.39
C PHE A 497 -10.79 14.73 3.65
N ALA A 498 -11.07 14.38 4.91
CA ALA A 498 -12.33 13.81 5.34
C ALA A 498 -13.42 14.84 5.69
N ASP A 499 -13.15 16.14 5.47
CA ASP A 499 -14.04 17.25 5.86
C ASP A 499 -14.44 17.18 7.36
N PHE A 500 -13.55 16.75 8.26
CA PHE A 500 -13.75 16.80 9.71
C PHE A 500 -13.37 18.17 10.31
N ASN A 501 -13.13 19.17 9.47
CA ASN A 501 -12.79 20.54 9.84
C ASN A 501 -13.76 21.56 9.25
N LEU A 502 -15.02 21.19 8.97
CA LEU A 502 -16.00 22.11 8.39
C LEU A 502 -16.25 23.36 9.25
N ASP A 503 -16.16 23.21 10.56
CA ASP A 503 -16.30 24.30 11.51
C ASP A 503 -15.29 25.42 11.27
N THR A 504 -14.03 25.05 11.12
CA THR A 504 -12.92 25.96 10.88
C THR A 504 -12.86 26.38 9.40
N ARG A 505 -13.16 25.47 8.47
CA ARG A 505 -13.12 25.72 7.02
C ARG A 505 -14.21 26.71 6.56
N TYR A 506 -15.40 26.67 7.18
CA TYR A 506 -16.54 27.50 6.79
C TYR A 506 -17.10 28.41 7.90
N GLY A 507 -16.53 28.39 9.10
CA GLY A 507 -16.99 29.20 10.24
C GLY A 507 -18.40 28.83 10.71
N ARG A 508 -18.75 27.54 10.67
CA ARG A 508 -20.09 27.01 11.03
C ARG A 508 -20.01 26.09 12.24
N PRO A 509 -21.07 25.92 13.06
CA PRO A 509 -21.03 25.06 14.24
C PRO A 509 -21.17 23.57 13.88
N PHE A 510 -20.35 23.07 12.94
CA PHE A 510 -20.41 21.70 12.46
C PHE A 510 -19.28 20.86 13.09
N GLU A 511 -19.62 20.01 14.06
CA GLU A 511 -18.62 19.24 14.81
C GLU A 511 -18.19 17.95 14.11
N SER A 512 -19.14 17.20 13.54
CA SER A 512 -18.85 15.89 12.93
C SER A 512 -19.98 15.40 12.02
N TRP A 513 -19.60 14.74 10.92
CA TRP A 513 -20.53 14.03 10.06
C TRP A 513 -21.27 12.91 10.79
N TYR A 514 -20.67 12.33 11.82
CA TYR A 514 -21.30 11.30 12.65
C TYR A 514 -22.45 11.81 13.53
N SER A 515 -22.65 13.13 13.62
CA SER A 515 -23.83 13.71 14.25
C SER A 515 -25.08 13.69 13.35
N CYS A 516 -24.92 13.29 12.10
CA CYS A 516 -26.02 13.21 11.15
C CYS A 516 -26.89 11.98 11.41
N PRO A 517 -28.22 12.12 11.34
CA PRO A 517 -29.13 11.00 11.59
C PRO A 517 -29.08 9.97 10.45
N TYR A 518 -29.04 8.68 10.81
CA TYR A 518 -29.05 7.57 9.86
C TYR A 518 -30.41 7.39 9.16
N ASP A 519 -31.50 7.64 9.89
CA ASP A 519 -32.88 7.40 9.46
C ASP A 519 -33.46 8.53 8.59
N ASN A 520 -32.80 9.68 8.56
CA ASN A 520 -33.18 10.80 7.72
C ASN A 520 -31.97 11.32 6.93
N PRO A 521 -31.65 10.72 5.76
CA PRO A 521 -30.48 11.10 5.00
C PRO A 521 -30.52 12.61 4.67
N ASN A 522 -31.67 13.15 4.27
CA ASN A 522 -31.80 14.56 3.90
C ASN A 522 -31.69 15.55 5.08
N ALA A 523 -31.49 15.09 6.32
CA ALA A 523 -31.37 15.98 7.47
C ALA A 523 -30.06 16.80 7.46
N CYS A 524 -28.98 16.23 6.93
CA CYS A 524 -27.64 16.83 6.99
C CYS A 524 -27.09 17.30 5.64
N LEU A 525 -27.35 16.56 4.57
CA LEU A 525 -26.98 16.96 3.21
C LEU A 525 -28.25 16.92 2.35
N ASN A 526 -28.66 18.09 1.87
CA ASN A 526 -29.74 18.20 0.90
C ASN A 526 -29.22 18.96 -0.31
N HIS A 527 -29.12 18.26 -1.43
CA HIS A 527 -28.78 18.85 -2.71
C HIS A 527 -30.04 19.49 -3.29
N ALA A 528 -30.04 20.82 -3.43
CA ALA A 528 -31.22 21.57 -3.84
C ALA A 528 -31.91 20.95 -5.07
N ALA A 529 -33.21 20.72 -4.98
CA ALA A 529 -34.00 20.23 -6.11
C ALA A 529 -33.94 21.27 -7.24
N SER A 530 -33.35 20.88 -8.36
CA SER A 530 -33.36 21.68 -9.58
C SER A 530 -34.63 21.38 -10.37
N THR A 531 -35.23 22.41 -10.97
CA THR A 531 -36.34 22.22 -11.95
C THR A 531 -35.80 21.99 -13.37
N CYS A 532 -34.47 21.91 -13.51
CA CYS A 532 -33.82 21.68 -14.78
C CYS A 532 -34.18 20.28 -15.32
N ALA A 533 -34.21 20.18 -16.66
CA ALA A 533 -34.51 18.92 -17.35
C ALA A 533 -33.50 17.80 -17.03
N HIS A 534 -32.28 18.18 -16.63
CA HIS A 534 -31.26 17.32 -16.01
C HIS A 534 -30.35 18.18 -15.12
N GLN A 535 -29.44 17.53 -14.39
CA GLN A 535 -28.46 18.21 -13.52
C GLN A 535 -27.46 19.04 -14.32
N GLU A 536 -27.05 20.17 -13.78
CA GLU A 536 -26.18 21.17 -14.42
C GLU A 536 -24.75 20.66 -14.63
N LEU A 537 -24.35 19.62 -13.89
CA LEU A 537 -23.04 18.97 -13.99
C LEU A 537 -23.02 17.77 -14.95
N VAL A 538 -24.13 17.52 -15.65
CA VAL A 538 -24.29 16.41 -16.60
C VAL A 538 -24.62 16.98 -17.97
N VAL A 539 -24.04 16.40 -19.03
CA VAL A 539 -24.36 16.80 -20.41
C VAL A 539 -25.78 16.39 -20.80
N GLY A 540 -26.44 17.17 -21.64
CA GLY A 540 -27.81 16.85 -22.05
C GLY A 540 -28.48 17.91 -22.93
N ALA A 541 -29.80 17.98 -22.84
CA ALA A 541 -30.59 18.99 -23.55
C ALA A 541 -30.27 20.41 -23.04
N ALA A 542 -30.61 21.44 -23.82
CA ALA A 542 -30.47 22.82 -23.37
C ALA A 542 -31.18 23.04 -22.02
N LEU A 543 -30.52 23.69 -21.06
CA LEU A 543 -31.15 24.04 -19.77
C LEU A 543 -31.76 25.44 -19.84
N SER A 544 -32.93 25.61 -19.21
CA SER A 544 -33.55 26.94 -19.09
C SER A 544 -32.74 27.82 -18.12
N SER A 545 -32.51 29.09 -18.47
CA SER A 545 -31.88 30.06 -17.57
C SER A 545 -32.65 30.29 -16.27
N THR A 546 -33.92 29.87 -16.21
CA THR A 546 -34.76 29.99 -15.01
C THR A 546 -34.81 28.72 -14.18
N CYS A 547 -34.23 27.61 -14.64
CA CYS A 547 -34.43 26.33 -13.95
C CYS A 547 -33.56 26.17 -12.68
N SER A 548 -32.43 26.88 -12.62
CA SER A 548 -31.61 27.05 -11.41
C SER A 548 -30.74 28.30 -11.47
N ALA A 549 -30.20 28.71 -10.31
CA ALA A 549 -29.26 29.83 -10.23
C ALA A 549 -27.94 29.55 -10.97
N THR A 550 -27.47 28.29 -10.97
CA THR A 550 -26.29 27.88 -11.73
C THR A 550 -26.55 27.99 -13.23
N ALA A 551 -27.69 27.49 -13.71
CA ALA A 551 -28.08 27.63 -15.11
C ALA A 551 -28.15 29.11 -15.50
N ALA A 552 -28.80 29.96 -14.70
CA ALA A 552 -28.89 31.40 -14.94
C ALA A 552 -27.51 32.05 -15.15
N SER A 553 -26.56 31.76 -14.26
CA SER A 553 -25.18 32.28 -14.32
C SER A 553 -24.42 31.80 -15.56
N VAL A 554 -24.52 30.51 -15.89
CA VAL A 554 -23.90 29.95 -17.09
C VAL A 554 -24.53 30.56 -18.35
N CYS A 555 -25.85 30.63 -18.45
CA CYS A 555 -26.53 31.26 -19.59
C CYS A 555 -26.13 32.72 -19.79
N ALA A 556 -25.94 33.48 -18.71
CA ALA A 556 -25.53 34.88 -18.78
C ALA A 556 -24.11 35.03 -19.37
N SER A 557 -23.20 34.11 -19.03
CA SER A 557 -21.81 34.12 -19.52
C SER A 557 -21.62 33.35 -20.84
N ALA A 558 -22.55 32.47 -21.19
CA ALA A 558 -22.51 31.58 -22.35
C ALA A 558 -23.95 31.29 -22.84
N PRO A 559 -24.59 32.23 -23.56
CA PRO A 559 -25.99 32.11 -23.98
C PRO A 559 -26.30 30.85 -24.81
N GLN A 560 -25.30 30.31 -25.51
CA GLN A 560 -25.44 29.07 -26.28
C GLN A 560 -25.81 27.86 -25.42
N CYS A 561 -25.43 27.83 -24.14
CA CYS A 561 -25.73 26.71 -23.24
C CYS A 561 -27.23 26.54 -22.98
N CYS A 562 -28.03 27.57 -23.25
CA CYS A 562 -29.46 27.61 -22.92
C CYS A 562 -30.34 27.69 -24.16
N THR A 563 -29.70 27.61 -25.34
CA THR A 563 -30.35 27.60 -26.66
C THR A 563 -29.93 26.39 -27.49
N THR A 564 -28.80 25.76 -27.15
CA THR A 564 -28.31 24.51 -27.74
C THR A 564 -28.04 23.46 -26.66
N ALA A 565 -27.65 22.23 -27.03
CA ALA A 565 -27.36 21.16 -26.08
C ALA A 565 -26.40 21.61 -24.96
N TRP A 566 -26.68 21.21 -23.72
CA TRP A 566 -25.82 21.46 -22.57
C TRP A 566 -24.59 20.56 -22.66
N ASP A 567 -23.56 21.04 -23.33
CA ASP A 567 -22.36 20.28 -23.65
C ASP A 567 -21.29 20.33 -22.53
N SER A 568 -20.12 19.73 -22.80
CA SER A 568 -19.01 19.72 -21.85
C SER A 568 -18.51 21.12 -21.49
N THR A 569 -18.60 22.09 -22.40
CA THR A 569 -18.20 23.48 -22.12
C THR A 569 -19.17 24.14 -21.14
N CYS A 570 -20.47 23.87 -21.29
CA CYS A 570 -21.49 24.32 -20.33
C CYS A 570 -21.28 23.71 -18.93
N VAL A 571 -20.96 22.42 -18.87
CA VAL A 571 -20.60 21.74 -17.61
C VAL A 571 -19.34 22.35 -16.96
N GLN A 572 -18.30 22.66 -17.74
CA GLN A 572 -17.10 23.33 -17.20
C GLN A 572 -17.41 24.72 -16.63
N LYS A 573 -18.25 25.51 -17.30
CA LYS A 573 -18.69 26.81 -16.78
C LYS A 573 -19.53 26.67 -15.52
N ALA A 574 -20.39 25.65 -15.46
CA ALA A 574 -21.12 25.32 -14.25
C ALA A 574 -20.15 24.99 -13.11
N LEU A 575 -19.14 24.15 -13.34
CA LEU A 575 -18.09 23.81 -12.36
C LEU A 575 -17.32 25.02 -11.82
N GLU A 576 -16.96 25.96 -12.69
CA GLU A 576 -16.22 27.18 -12.34
C GLU A 576 -17.07 28.14 -11.47
N GLY A 577 -18.37 28.23 -11.77
CA GLY A 577 -19.32 29.11 -11.06
C GLY A 577 -20.03 28.47 -9.87
N SER A 578 -19.88 27.17 -9.64
CA SER A 578 -20.61 26.43 -8.60
C SER A 578 -19.69 25.85 -7.52
N GLY A 579 -20.21 25.88 -6.30
CA GLY A 579 -20.08 24.76 -5.37
C GLY A 579 -21.48 24.38 -4.92
N GLY A 580 -21.64 23.16 -4.43
CA GLY A 580 -22.90 22.66 -3.93
C GLY A 580 -23.48 23.58 -2.85
N ARG A 581 -24.76 23.39 -2.56
CA ARG A 581 -25.40 24.00 -1.39
C ARG A 581 -25.62 22.88 -0.40
N VAL A 582 -24.94 22.93 0.74
CA VAL A 582 -25.23 22.01 1.85
C VAL A 582 -26.07 22.74 2.87
N SER A 583 -27.31 22.30 3.02
CA SER A 583 -28.13 22.64 4.17
C SER A 583 -27.86 21.65 5.28
N TYR A 584 -27.25 22.12 6.37
CA TYR A 584 -26.95 21.29 7.54
C TYR A 584 -27.95 21.56 8.65
N ASN A 585 -28.36 20.50 9.33
CA ASN A 585 -29.04 20.55 10.63
C ASN A 585 -28.18 19.77 11.63
N VAL A 586 -27.46 20.46 12.50
CA VAL A 586 -26.65 19.85 13.55
C VAL A 586 -27.16 20.34 14.90
N GLY A 587 -27.75 19.43 15.69
CA GLY A 587 -28.46 19.78 16.92
C GLY A 587 -29.61 20.75 16.65
N THR A 588 -29.60 21.93 17.30
CA THR A 588 -30.59 23.00 17.09
C THR A 588 -30.17 24.02 16.02
N SER A 589 -28.97 23.89 15.45
CA SER A 589 -28.44 24.82 14.46
C SER A 589 -28.83 24.40 13.05
N GLN A 590 -29.51 25.30 12.33
CA GLN A 590 -29.86 25.12 10.92
C GLN A 590 -29.17 26.19 10.08
N GLY A 591 -28.57 25.80 8.96
CA GLY A 591 -27.85 26.74 8.12
C GLY A 591 -27.56 26.22 6.73
N THR A 592 -26.84 27.02 5.95
CA THR A 592 -26.39 26.63 4.61
C THR A 592 -24.91 26.98 4.43
N ILE A 593 -24.15 26.05 3.85
CA ILE A 593 -22.82 26.27 3.30
C ILE A 593 -22.95 26.36 1.78
N GLN A 594 -22.62 27.53 1.22
CA GLN A 594 -22.64 27.75 -0.22
C GLN A 594 -21.60 28.81 -0.60
N PRO A 595 -20.68 28.51 -1.54
CA PRO A 595 -20.46 27.20 -2.15
C PRO A 595 -19.83 26.21 -1.16
N TYR A 596 -20.42 25.01 -1.01
CA TYR A 596 -19.77 23.85 -0.39
C TYR A 596 -19.11 23.02 -1.48
N VAL A 597 -17.80 22.80 -1.35
CA VAL A 597 -17.07 21.87 -2.22
C VAL A 597 -16.39 20.83 -1.31
N PRO A 598 -16.88 19.59 -1.27
CA PRO A 598 -16.24 18.54 -0.51
C PRO A 598 -14.81 18.32 -0.97
N ALA A 599 -13.93 18.01 -0.01
CA ALA A 599 -12.67 17.34 -0.31
C ALA A 599 -12.99 15.90 -0.72
N CYS A 600 -12.62 14.89 0.07
CA CYS A 600 -13.04 13.52 -0.17
C CYS A 600 -14.12 12.99 0.80
N GLN A 601 -14.44 13.75 1.86
CA GLN A 601 -15.41 13.34 2.90
C GLN A 601 -15.02 12.02 3.59
N SER A 602 -15.96 11.43 4.33
CA SER A 602 -15.76 10.31 5.22
C SER A 602 -16.10 8.97 4.57
N ILE A 603 -15.77 7.87 5.23
CA ILE A 603 -16.12 6.53 4.77
C ILE A 603 -17.64 6.30 4.69
N HIS A 604 -18.42 7.06 5.46
CA HIS A 604 -19.88 6.99 5.44
C HIS A 604 -20.51 7.85 4.35
N LEU A 605 -19.77 8.81 3.81
CA LEU A 605 -20.31 9.88 2.99
C LEU A 605 -19.39 10.09 1.80
N ALA A 606 -19.77 9.52 0.65
CA ALA A 606 -19.22 9.95 -0.63
C ALA A 606 -19.63 11.40 -0.92
N PRO A 607 -18.85 12.19 -1.68
CA PRO A 607 -19.12 13.59 -1.99
C PRO A 607 -20.53 13.92 -2.50
N ASN A 608 -21.23 12.97 -3.14
CA ASN A 608 -22.59 13.14 -3.64
C ASN A 608 -23.70 12.50 -2.77
N SER A 609 -23.33 11.97 -1.61
CA SER A 609 -24.28 11.36 -0.66
C SER A 609 -25.25 12.41 -0.13
N ARG A 610 -26.47 11.97 0.20
CA ARG A 610 -27.44 12.78 0.97
C ARG A 610 -27.36 12.47 2.45
N GLY A 611 -26.90 11.29 2.86
CA GLY A 611 -26.71 10.93 4.25
C GLY A 611 -25.83 9.70 4.40
N HIS A 612 -25.71 9.18 5.62
CA HIS A 612 -24.86 8.02 5.91
C HIS A 612 -25.18 6.83 4.99
N TYR A 613 -24.13 6.26 4.40
CA TYR A 613 -24.16 5.08 3.53
C TYR A 613 -24.99 5.25 2.23
N ASP A 614 -25.29 6.49 1.82
CA ASP A 614 -25.97 6.77 0.54
C ASP A 614 -25.01 6.72 -0.64
N ASP A 615 -24.61 5.51 -1.04
CA ASP A 615 -23.74 5.27 -2.19
C ASP A 615 -24.49 5.08 -3.53
N GLN A 616 -25.83 5.18 -3.50
CA GLN A 616 -26.69 5.06 -4.68
C GLN A 616 -27.24 6.39 -5.19
N SER A 617 -26.87 7.51 -4.56
CA SER A 617 -27.33 8.84 -4.96
C SER A 617 -27.04 9.10 -6.45
N PRO A 618 -28.06 9.31 -7.31
CA PRO A 618 -27.85 9.60 -8.72
C PRO A 618 -27.41 11.06 -8.96
N GLN A 619 -27.20 11.84 -7.90
CA GLN A 619 -26.79 13.23 -7.99
C GLN A 619 -25.30 13.33 -8.28
N ALA A 620 -24.94 14.11 -9.29
CA ALA A 620 -23.58 14.54 -9.53
C ALA A 620 -23.30 15.78 -8.67
N GLN A 621 -22.10 15.85 -8.10
CA GLN A 621 -21.63 16.97 -7.30
C GLN A 621 -20.24 17.42 -7.73
N VAL A 622 -19.83 18.61 -7.30
CA VAL A 622 -18.46 19.08 -7.46
C VAL A 622 -17.63 18.60 -6.28
N SER A 623 -16.45 18.04 -6.50
CA SER A 623 -15.53 17.60 -5.44
C SER A 623 -14.07 17.91 -5.81
N THR A 624 -13.21 18.05 -4.81
CA THR A 624 -11.75 18.09 -4.98
C THR A 624 -11.06 16.79 -4.56
N CYS A 625 -11.79 15.69 -4.27
CA CYS A 625 -11.22 14.43 -3.79
C CYS A 625 -10.04 13.95 -4.64
N GLU A 626 -10.22 13.86 -5.96
CA GLU A 626 -9.17 13.40 -6.90
C GLU A 626 -8.01 14.39 -7.11
N ASN A 627 -8.08 15.57 -6.50
CA ASN A 627 -7.08 16.62 -6.63
C ASN A 627 -6.71 17.21 -5.27
N PHE A 628 -6.98 16.48 -4.19
CA PHE A 628 -6.76 16.94 -2.83
C PHE A 628 -5.32 17.44 -2.64
N ARG A 629 -5.21 18.71 -2.25
CA ARG A 629 -3.98 19.49 -2.05
C ARG A 629 -2.98 19.46 -3.21
N MET A 630 -3.41 19.16 -4.44
CA MET A 630 -2.55 19.22 -5.62
C MET A 630 -2.31 20.66 -6.09
N ARG A 631 -3.20 21.61 -5.73
CA ARG A 631 -3.10 23.02 -6.12
C ARG A 631 -3.01 23.22 -7.65
N ASN A 632 -3.62 22.30 -8.41
CA ASN A 632 -3.58 22.22 -9.87
C ASN A 632 -4.78 22.90 -10.55
N GLY A 633 -5.63 23.59 -9.79
CA GLY A 633 -6.76 24.37 -10.26
C GLY A 633 -6.45 25.89 -10.34
N PRO A 634 -7.43 26.69 -10.81
CA PRO A 634 -7.29 28.14 -10.90
C PRO A 634 -6.93 28.79 -9.57
N GLY A 635 -6.04 29.78 -9.60
CA GLY A 635 -5.61 30.51 -8.40
C GLY A 635 -4.84 29.68 -7.36
N GLY A 636 -4.29 28.52 -7.76
CA GLY A 636 -3.54 27.64 -6.86
C GLY A 636 -4.42 26.84 -5.89
N GLN A 637 -5.73 26.78 -6.15
CA GLN A 637 -6.68 25.92 -5.45
C GLN A 637 -6.62 24.50 -6.02
N ASP A 638 -7.22 23.54 -5.31
CA ASP A 638 -7.38 22.19 -5.84
C ASP A 638 -8.38 22.19 -7.00
N LYS A 639 -8.08 21.41 -8.04
CA LYS A 639 -8.95 21.30 -9.21
C LYS A 639 -10.27 20.63 -8.80
N ARG A 640 -11.36 21.32 -9.14
CA ARG A 640 -12.73 20.85 -8.97
C ARG A 640 -13.13 19.92 -10.12
N GLU A 641 -13.79 18.82 -9.78
CA GLU A 641 -14.29 17.86 -10.78
C GLU A 641 -15.69 17.36 -10.45
N VAL A 642 -16.39 16.89 -11.49
CA VAL A 642 -17.67 16.21 -11.33
C VAL A 642 -17.44 14.85 -10.66
N PHE A 643 -18.19 14.61 -9.59
CA PHE A 643 -18.22 13.38 -8.82
C PHE A 643 -19.61 12.75 -8.90
N SER A 644 -19.66 11.44 -9.16
CA SER A 644 -20.88 10.61 -9.12
C SER A 644 -20.52 9.16 -8.81
N THR A 645 -21.52 8.32 -8.59
CA THR A 645 -21.35 6.88 -8.29
C THR A 645 -20.56 6.11 -9.36
N SER A 646 -20.57 6.61 -10.60
CA SER A 646 -19.76 6.05 -11.69
C SER A 646 -18.26 5.99 -11.36
N LYS A 647 -17.76 6.92 -10.53
CA LYS A 647 -16.35 7.00 -10.12
C LYS A 647 -15.87 5.77 -9.34
N PHE A 648 -16.76 5.13 -8.60
CA PHE A 648 -16.41 4.00 -7.73
C PHE A 648 -17.13 2.70 -8.06
N SER A 649 -18.14 2.74 -8.94
CA SER A 649 -18.91 1.55 -9.35
C SER A 649 -18.06 0.41 -9.95
N ALA A 650 -16.91 0.74 -10.56
CA ALA A 650 -15.98 -0.26 -11.12
C ALA A 650 -15.43 -1.22 -10.05
N TYR A 651 -15.32 -0.76 -8.80
CA TYR A 651 -14.77 -1.54 -7.68
C TYR A 651 -15.81 -2.44 -7.01
N ASN A 652 -17.10 -2.34 -7.37
CA ASN A 652 -18.15 -3.21 -6.82
C ASN A 652 -17.90 -4.69 -7.12
N SER A 653 -17.15 -5.02 -8.18
CA SER A 653 -16.77 -6.42 -8.47
C SER A 653 -15.70 -6.97 -7.51
N ILE A 654 -14.93 -6.09 -6.86
CA ILE A 654 -13.85 -6.43 -5.92
C ILE A 654 -14.38 -6.42 -4.49
N ALA A 655 -15.21 -5.43 -4.16
CA ALA A 655 -15.79 -5.22 -2.84
C ALA A 655 -17.30 -4.91 -2.98
N PRO A 656 -18.15 -5.94 -3.19
CA PRO A 656 -19.57 -5.77 -3.55
C PRO A 656 -20.49 -5.37 -2.40
N ASP A 657 -20.02 -5.43 -1.15
CA ASP A 657 -20.80 -5.31 0.07
C ASP A 657 -20.37 -4.11 0.94
N CYS A 658 -21.24 -3.65 1.84
CA CYS A 658 -20.96 -2.55 2.79
C CYS A 658 -20.33 -1.28 2.15
N SER A 659 -20.85 -0.86 1.00
CA SER A 659 -20.30 0.27 0.23
C SER A 659 -18.82 0.11 -0.14
N GLY A 660 -18.37 -1.13 -0.29
CA GLY A 660 -16.98 -1.48 -0.55
C GLY A 660 -16.39 -0.76 -1.77
N GLY A 661 -17.17 -0.60 -2.84
CA GLY A 661 -16.74 0.16 -4.02
C GLY A 661 -16.32 1.60 -3.68
N TRP A 662 -17.13 2.31 -2.88
CA TRP A 662 -16.79 3.66 -2.38
C TRP A 662 -15.53 3.63 -1.51
N VAL A 663 -15.44 2.70 -0.56
CA VAL A 663 -14.29 2.61 0.34
C VAL A 663 -12.99 2.38 -0.42
N MET A 664 -13.00 1.53 -1.46
CA MET A 664 -11.84 1.32 -2.33
C MET A 664 -11.41 2.59 -3.03
N TYR A 665 -12.35 3.30 -3.65
CA TYR A 665 -12.07 4.57 -4.30
C TYR A 665 -11.56 5.64 -3.30
N TRP A 666 -12.14 5.69 -2.10
CA TRP A 666 -11.74 6.61 -1.03
C TRP A 666 -10.30 6.35 -0.58
N MET A 667 -9.92 5.08 -0.38
CA MET A 667 -8.54 4.68 -0.10
C MET A 667 -7.58 5.05 -1.26
N GLN A 668 -7.98 4.85 -2.53
CA GLN A 668 -7.16 5.23 -3.68
C GLN A 668 -6.97 6.75 -3.82
N SER A 669 -7.80 7.54 -3.15
CA SER A 669 -7.72 9.00 -3.14
C SER A 669 -6.83 9.54 -2.01
N MET A 670 -6.40 8.69 -1.07
CA MET A 670 -5.46 9.06 -0.02
C MET A 670 -4.03 9.21 -0.58
N PRO A 671 -3.26 10.23 -0.16
CA PRO A 671 -1.84 10.35 -0.49
C PRO A 671 -1.09 9.01 -0.38
N GLY A 672 -0.52 8.55 -1.49
CA GLY A 672 0.18 7.27 -1.57
C GLY A 672 1.43 7.30 -2.47
N ASN A 673 1.77 6.19 -3.11
CA ASN A 673 2.95 6.10 -3.96
C ASN A 673 2.75 6.98 -5.21
N GLY A 674 3.74 7.81 -5.53
CA GLY A 674 3.62 8.79 -6.63
C GLY A 674 2.75 10.00 -6.30
N ASN A 675 2.47 10.27 -5.02
CA ASN A 675 1.68 11.41 -4.57
C ASN A 675 2.14 12.76 -5.12
N LEU A 676 1.19 13.57 -5.60
CA LEU A 676 1.42 14.92 -6.13
C LEU A 676 0.88 16.03 -5.20
N ALA A 677 0.18 15.66 -4.13
CA ALA A 677 -0.36 16.61 -3.15
C ALA A 677 0.76 17.31 -2.37
N ARG A 678 0.50 18.56 -1.96
CA ARG A 678 1.47 19.42 -1.26
C ARG A 678 1.00 19.83 0.13
N ASP A 679 1.91 19.72 1.07
CA ASP A 679 1.71 20.09 2.46
C ASP A 679 1.63 21.62 2.65
N ASP A 680 1.48 22.10 3.89
CA ASP A 680 1.38 23.54 4.20
C ASP A 680 2.66 24.32 3.78
N ALA A 681 3.83 23.66 3.76
CA ALA A 681 5.10 24.24 3.33
C ALA A 681 5.36 24.11 1.81
N GLY A 682 4.45 23.49 1.06
CA GLY A 682 4.57 23.27 -0.39
C GLY A 682 5.41 22.05 -0.79
N GLN A 683 5.86 21.26 0.19
CA GLN A 683 6.60 20.01 -0.05
C GLN A 683 5.63 18.88 -0.44
N PRO A 684 6.10 17.84 -1.16
CA PRO A 684 5.29 16.65 -1.41
C PRO A 684 4.77 16.07 -0.09
N MET A 685 3.46 15.80 0.00
CA MET A 685 2.91 15.20 1.20
C MET A 685 3.43 13.76 1.36
N LEU A 686 3.60 13.37 2.62
CA LEU A 686 3.92 11.99 2.99
C LEU A 686 2.80 11.04 2.55
N SER A 687 3.19 9.81 2.18
CA SER A 687 2.23 8.73 1.96
C SER A 687 1.47 8.43 3.25
N TRP A 688 0.22 8.02 3.20
CA TRP A 688 -0.52 7.74 4.43
C TRP A 688 -0.44 6.28 4.86
N TRP A 689 -0.11 5.37 3.93
CA TRP A 689 -0.02 3.95 4.22
C TRP A 689 1.01 3.59 5.30
N PRO A 690 2.21 4.20 5.37
CA PRO A 690 3.14 3.89 6.45
C PRO A 690 2.64 4.30 7.85
N PHE A 691 1.77 5.31 7.97
CA PHE A 691 1.20 5.70 9.27
C PHE A 691 0.34 4.60 9.91
N SER A 692 -0.19 3.68 9.12
CA SER A 692 -0.90 2.49 9.61
C SER A 692 -0.01 1.59 10.46
N PHE A 693 1.32 1.68 10.31
CA PHE A 693 2.31 0.83 11.01
C PHE A 693 3.27 1.62 11.89
N TYR A 694 3.05 2.93 12.02
CA TYR A 694 3.64 3.74 13.11
C TYR A 694 3.12 3.26 14.44
#